data_AF-A0AAW0JJJ2-F1
#
_entry.id   AF-A0AAW0JJJ2-F1
#
_cell.length_a   1.000
_cell.length_b   1.000
_cell.length_c   1.000
_cell.angle_alpha   90.00
_cell.angle_beta   90.00
_cell.angle_gamma   90.00
#
_symmetry.space_group_name_H-M   'P 1'
#
loop_
_entity.id
_entity.type
_entity.pdbx_description
1 polymer ?
#
loop_
_entity_poly.entity_id
_entity_poly.type
_entity_poly.pdbx_seq_one_letter_code
_entity_poly.pdbx_strand_id
1 'polypeptide(L)'
;MVVASAGNEGPLHGTLSNGAPWVLTVGAGTIDREFHGILTLGNGMQITFVSMYPGNSSLTQVSLVFLNGCKSVEEMKKNKNKIVVCKDNLSLSTQVYNAKSARVYGAIFISNYSLPEFATKSSFPTAFLGLQEGQTVIDYIKRNNSIPRGSLIYHKTVIGTKPAPMVDIYNSRGPFPSCPSVLKPDLLAPGSSILASWCPTSPVAEVRSKPLFSKFNLESGTSMSAPHVAGVAALIKEVHPDWSPAAIRSALMTTASSLDNTLSPIKDRAYNKRQASPLDIGAGHINPNKALDPGLVYDATAEDYVKLLCAMNYTAAQIRIITKSTYNCENRSLDLNYPSFIVFFNEYDSNSDAKVVHEFRRTVTNVREGRWTYTANVTGMNGLIKVKVEPEKLVFKQKYEKQSYKLSLEGPKPLKEVVAHGSLSWVNDDGKYVVRSPIVVTIAEVRSKPLFSKFNLESGTSMSAPHVAGVAALIKEVHPDWSPAAIRSALMTTASSLDNTLSPIKDRAYNKRQASPLDIGAGHINPNKALDPGLVYDATAEDYVKLLCAMNYTAAQIRIITKSTYNCENRSLDLNYPSFIVFFNEYDSNSDAKVVHEFRRTVTNVREGRWTYTANVTGMNGLIKVKVEPEKLLFKQKYEKQSYKLSLEGPKPLKEVVVHGSLSWVNDDGKYVVRSPIVVTSLVPESLLRA
;
A
#
# COMPACT_ATOMS: atom_id res chain seq x y z
N MET A 1 0.80 15.94 -5.00
CA MET A 1 -0.36 15.03 -5.14
C MET A 1 -0.33 14.04 -3.99
N VAL A 2 -1.47 13.53 -3.53
CA VAL A 2 -1.54 12.45 -2.52
C VAL A 2 -2.17 11.22 -3.16
N VAL A 3 -1.56 10.06 -2.96
CA VAL A 3 -2.06 8.75 -3.39
C VAL A 3 -2.48 7.94 -2.17
N ALA A 4 -3.65 7.32 -2.20
CA ALA A 4 -4.17 6.54 -1.08
C ALA A 4 -4.79 5.22 -1.56
N SER A 5 -4.75 4.22 -0.68
CA SER A 5 -5.40 2.92 -0.88
C SER A 5 -6.92 3.05 -0.81
N ALA A 6 -7.68 2.36 -1.66
CA ALA A 6 -9.15 2.41 -1.63
C ALA A 6 -9.76 1.83 -0.34
N GLY A 7 -9.08 0.87 0.30
CA GLY A 7 -9.57 0.09 1.45
C GLY A 7 -9.61 -1.42 1.14
N ASN A 8 -9.73 -2.26 2.17
CA ASN A 8 -9.74 -3.72 2.05
C ASN A 8 -11.06 -4.34 2.58
N GLU A 9 -12.16 -3.59 2.52
CA GLU A 9 -13.46 -3.93 3.11
C GLU A 9 -14.49 -4.38 2.07
N GLY A 10 -14.04 -4.66 0.84
CA GLY A 10 -14.88 -5.25 -0.19
C GLY A 10 -15.46 -6.63 0.20
N PRO A 11 -16.44 -7.16 -0.56
CA PRO A 11 -16.77 -6.74 -1.91
C PRO A 11 -18.06 -5.93 -2.07
N LEU A 12 -18.67 -5.46 -0.97
CA LEU A 12 -19.88 -4.65 -1.06
C LEU A 12 -19.58 -3.26 -1.64
N HIS A 13 -20.55 -2.67 -2.35
CA HIS A 13 -20.49 -1.27 -2.76
C HIS A 13 -20.49 -0.33 -1.55
N GLY A 14 -19.89 0.86 -1.71
CA GLY A 14 -19.84 1.87 -0.65
C GLY A 14 -18.86 1.57 0.49
N THR A 15 -17.94 0.64 0.31
CA THR A 15 -16.95 0.18 1.32
C THR A 15 -15.63 0.94 1.24
N LEU A 16 -15.53 1.92 0.35
CA LEU A 16 -14.31 2.71 0.15
C LEU A 16 -14.23 3.85 1.16
N SER A 17 -13.01 4.10 1.68
CA SER A 17 -12.81 5.08 2.74
C SER A 17 -12.05 6.34 2.27
N ASN A 18 -11.15 6.21 1.29
CA ASN A 18 -10.27 7.32 0.85
C ASN A 18 -10.74 8.00 -0.44
N GLY A 19 -12.02 8.37 -0.51
CA GLY A 19 -12.64 8.90 -1.75
C GLY A 19 -12.63 10.41 -1.93
N ALA A 20 -11.80 11.16 -1.19
CA ALA A 20 -11.74 12.61 -1.35
C ALA A 20 -11.32 13.02 -2.78
N PRO A 21 -11.96 14.02 -3.41
CA PRO A 21 -11.72 14.37 -4.82
C PRO A 21 -10.27 14.76 -5.16
N TRP A 22 -9.54 15.37 -4.23
CA TRP A 22 -8.13 15.77 -4.39
C TRP A 22 -7.13 14.64 -4.11
N VAL A 23 -7.59 13.47 -3.66
CA VAL A 23 -6.76 12.27 -3.44
C VAL A 23 -6.88 11.34 -4.64
N LEU A 24 -5.76 10.75 -5.06
CA LEU A 24 -5.73 9.67 -6.04
C LEU A 24 -5.94 8.33 -5.32
N THR A 25 -7.12 7.74 -5.49
CA THR A 25 -7.60 6.56 -4.77
C THR A 25 -7.38 5.30 -5.60
N VAL A 26 -6.62 4.36 -5.07
CA VAL A 26 -6.11 3.21 -5.83
C VAL A 26 -6.72 1.90 -5.34
N GLY A 27 -7.41 1.20 -6.24
CA GLY A 27 -7.87 -0.17 -6.01
C GLY A 27 -6.77 -1.22 -6.21
N ALA A 28 -7.01 -2.45 -5.76
CA ALA A 28 -6.07 -3.57 -5.86
C ALA A 28 -6.54 -4.62 -6.88
N GLY A 29 -5.69 -4.88 -7.86
CA GLY A 29 -5.85 -5.97 -8.82
C GLY A 29 -4.78 -7.05 -8.65
N THR A 30 -5.09 -8.24 -9.16
CA THR A 30 -4.13 -9.33 -9.29
C THR A 30 -3.09 -9.02 -10.38
N ILE A 31 -2.00 -9.80 -10.37
CA ILE A 31 -1.01 -9.86 -11.45
C ILE A 31 -1.14 -11.21 -12.17
N ASP A 32 -0.42 -11.38 -13.28
CA ASP A 32 -0.39 -12.62 -14.08
C ASP A 32 0.53 -13.70 -13.47
N ARG A 33 0.81 -13.60 -12.17
CA ARG A 33 1.62 -14.56 -11.41
C ARG A 33 0.79 -15.19 -10.32
N GLU A 34 0.83 -16.52 -10.23
CA GLU A 34 0.22 -17.31 -9.17
C GLU A 34 1.20 -18.34 -8.59
N PHE A 35 0.94 -18.77 -7.36
CA PHE A 35 1.64 -19.82 -6.63
C PHE A 35 0.72 -21.03 -6.52
N HIS A 36 1.17 -22.15 -7.08
CA HIS A 36 0.41 -23.38 -7.17
C HIS A 36 1.06 -24.50 -6.35
N GLY A 37 0.22 -25.44 -5.95
CA GLY A 37 0.59 -26.77 -5.51
C GLY A 37 -0.05 -27.85 -6.40
N ILE A 38 0.47 -29.07 -6.30
CA ILE A 38 -0.02 -30.23 -7.03
C ILE A 38 -0.28 -31.37 -6.05
N LEU A 39 -1.50 -31.91 -6.11
CA LEU A 39 -1.90 -33.15 -5.49
C LEU A 39 -1.74 -34.26 -6.52
N THR A 40 -0.88 -35.24 -6.25
CA THR A 40 -0.76 -36.44 -7.08
C THR A 40 -1.34 -37.63 -6.32
N LEU A 41 -2.44 -38.18 -6.81
CA LEU A 41 -3.06 -39.37 -6.25
C LEU A 41 -2.28 -40.63 -6.67
N GLY A 42 -2.43 -41.71 -5.90
CA GLY A 42 -1.73 -42.98 -6.12
C GLY A 42 -2.07 -43.68 -7.45
N ASN A 43 -3.16 -43.28 -8.11
CA ASN A 43 -3.49 -43.71 -9.47
C ASN A 43 -2.84 -42.84 -10.57
N GLY A 44 -1.92 -41.93 -10.21
CA GLY A 44 -1.21 -41.04 -11.13
C GLY A 44 -1.96 -39.75 -11.49
N MET A 45 -3.21 -39.58 -11.07
CA MET A 45 -3.99 -38.38 -11.37
C MET A 45 -3.42 -37.16 -10.64
N GLN A 46 -3.25 -36.06 -11.36
CA GLN A 46 -2.73 -34.81 -10.82
C GLN A 46 -3.80 -33.72 -10.81
N ILE A 47 -3.91 -33.03 -9.66
CA ILE A 47 -4.81 -31.89 -9.47
C ILE A 47 -3.96 -30.70 -9.06
N THR A 48 -4.05 -29.62 -9.82
CA THR A 48 -3.36 -28.35 -9.52
C THR A 48 -4.29 -27.46 -8.70
N PHE A 49 -3.73 -26.75 -7.72
CA PHE A 49 -4.48 -25.84 -6.85
C PHE A 49 -3.62 -24.63 -6.45
N VAL A 50 -4.25 -23.52 -6.07
CA VAL A 50 -3.54 -22.33 -5.58
C VAL A 50 -3.04 -22.56 -4.16
N SER A 51 -1.78 -22.22 -3.88
CA SER A 51 -1.18 -22.39 -2.56
C SER A 51 0.01 -21.46 -2.31
N MET A 52 -0.03 -20.76 -1.18
CA MET A 52 1.09 -20.04 -0.59
C MET A 52 1.74 -20.78 0.59
N TYR A 53 1.61 -22.12 0.65
CA TYR A 53 2.30 -22.89 1.69
C TYR A 53 3.83 -22.78 1.53
N PRO A 54 4.56 -22.26 2.53
CA PRO A 54 5.99 -22.00 2.39
C PRO A 54 6.88 -23.18 2.82
N GLY A 55 6.30 -24.27 3.31
CA GLY A 55 7.07 -25.45 3.72
C GLY A 55 7.45 -26.36 2.54
N ASN A 56 8.21 -27.41 2.83
CA ASN A 56 8.77 -28.29 1.80
C ASN A 56 7.71 -29.13 1.08
N SER A 57 7.89 -29.25 -0.22
CA SER A 57 7.23 -30.26 -1.06
C SER A 57 7.64 -31.68 -0.66
N SER A 58 6.74 -32.64 -0.79
CA SER A 58 7.06 -34.06 -0.60
C SER A 58 6.41 -34.91 -1.68
N LEU A 59 7.22 -35.72 -2.35
CA LEU A 59 6.75 -36.75 -3.28
C LEU A 59 6.29 -38.03 -2.56
N THR A 60 6.48 -38.10 -1.24
CA THR A 60 6.12 -39.28 -0.45
C THR A 60 4.61 -39.49 -0.49
N GLN A 61 4.21 -40.65 -0.98
CA GLN A 61 2.81 -41.09 -1.01
C GLN A 61 2.35 -41.47 0.40
N VAL A 62 1.39 -40.71 0.92
CA VAL A 62 0.83 -40.86 2.27
C VAL A 62 -0.63 -41.26 2.14
N SER A 63 -1.15 -42.07 3.06
CA SER A 63 -2.55 -42.49 3.02
C SER A 63 -3.50 -41.29 3.16
N LEU A 64 -4.58 -41.28 2.36
CA LEU A 64 -5.67 -40.33 2.47
C LEU A 64 -6.78 -40.92 3.34
N VAL A 65 -7.52 -40.07 4.04
CA VAL A 65 -8.75 -40.46 4.73
C VAL A 65 -9.78 -39.37 4.57
N PHE A 66 -10.99 -39.73 4.15
CA PHE A 66 -12.10 -38.79 4.06
C PHE A 66 -12.81 -38.70 5.42
N LEU A 67 -12.75 -37.52 6.05
CA LEU A 67 -13.42 -37.22 7.32
C LEU A 67 -14.42 -36.09 7.05
N ASN A 68 -15.69 -36.43 6.87
CA ASN A 68 -16.69 -35.47 6.44
C ASN A 68 -16.81 -34.30 7.45
N GLY A 69 -16.65 -33.06 6.99
CA GLY A 69 -16.74 -31.87 7.83
C GLY A 69 -15.57 -31.60 8.78
N CYS A 70 -14.67 -32.56 9.05
CA CYS A 70 -13.52 -32.42 9.95
C CYS A 70 -13.84 -31.72 11.28
N LYS A 71 -14.93 -32.16 11.93
CA LYS A 71 -15.48 -31.51 13.14
C LYS A 71 -14.74 -31.88 14.42
N SER A 72 -14.30 -33.13 14.56
CA SER A 72 -13.64 -33.63 15.77
C SER A 72 -12.11 -33.61 15.64
N VAL A 73 -11.45 -32.91 16.57
CA VAL A 73 -9.99 -32.90 16.70
C VAL A 73 -9.49 -34.29 17.12
N GLU A 74 -10.24 -35.00 17.97
CA GLU A 74 -9.92 -36.35 18.47
C GLU A 74 -9.90 -37.38 17.35
N GLU A 75 -10.89 -37.35 16.45
CA GLU A 75 -10.95 -38.22 15.27
C GLU A 75 -9.77 -37.96 14.33
N MET A 76 -9.42 -36.69 14.11
CA MET A 76 -8.25 -36.33 13.31
C MET A 76 -6.93 -36.74 13.98
N LYS A 77 -6.81 -36.66 15.32
CA LYS A 77 -5.64 -37.15 16.05
C LYS A 77 -5.39 -38.65 15.82
N LYS A 78 -6.46 -39.46 15.72
CA LYS A 78 -6.36 -40.89 15.34
C LYS A 78 -5.81 -41.09 13.93
N ASN A 79 -5.93 -40.08 13.07
CA ASN A 79 -5.45 -40.07 11.69
C ASN A 79 -4.26 -39.11 11.47
N LYS A 80 -3.52 -38.74 12.51
CA LYS A 80 -2.46 -37.71 12.43
C LYS A 80 -1.36 -37.99 11.40
N ASN A 81 -1.11 -39.25 11.05
CA ASN A 81 -0.09 -39.64 10.08
C ASN A 81 -0.60 -39.67 8.62
N LYS A 82 -1.85 -39.23 8.38
CA LYS A 82 -2.52 -39.27 7.07
C LYS A 82 -2.80 -37.87 6.54
N ILE A 83 -3.09 -37.78 5.25
CA ILE A 83 -3.70 -36.58 4.66
C ILE A 83 -5.21 -36.67 4.88
N VAL A 84 -5.75 -35.76 5.70
CA VAL A 84 -7.21 -35.73 5.98
C VAL A 84 -7.93 -34.95 4.88
N VAL A 85 -9.02 -35.49 4.36
CA VAL A 85 -9.84 -34.84 3.34
C VAL A 85 -11.15 -34.40 3.96
N CYS A 86 -11.38 -33.09 3.95
CA CYS A 86 -12.50 -32.41 4.59
C CYS A 86 -13.39 -31.80 3.51
N LYS A 87 -14.66 -32.20 3.45
CA LYS A 87 -15.67 -31.47 2.67
C LYS A 87 -16.35 -30.44 3.55
N ASP A 88 -16.43 -29.22 3.06
CA ASP A 88 -17.06 -28.11 3.75
C ASP A 88 -18.56 -28.39 3.98
N ASN A 89 -18.95 -28.35 5.25
CA ASN A 89 -20.32 -28.41 5.74
C ASN A 89 -20.49 -27.56 7.03
N LEU A 90 -19.49 -26.71 7.30
CA LEU A 90 -19.34 -25.83 8.46
C LEU A 90 -18.63 -24.55 7.96
N SER A 91 -17.68 -24.02 8.74
CA SER A 91 -16.75 -22.96 8.32
C SER A 91 -15.39 -23.56 7.97
N LEU A 92 -14.87 -23.21 6.79
CA LEU A 92 -13.53 -23.59 6.35
C LEU A 92 -12.44 -23.22 7.37
N SER A 93 -12.54 -22.05 8.02
CA SER A 93 -11.56 -21.62 9.03
C SER A 93 -11.53 -22.56 10.23
N THR A 94 -12.69 -23.06 10.65
CA THR A 94 -12.81 -24.06 11.72
C THR A 94 -12.18 -25.38 11.33
N GLN A 95 -12.39 -25.84 10.09
CA GLN A 95 -11.77 -27.08 9.60
C GLN A 95 -10.23 -26.98 9.60
N VAL A 96 -9.70 -25.85 9.10
CA VAL A 96 -8.26 -25.57 9.10
C VAL A 96 -7.71 -25.55 10.53
N TYR A 97 -8.40 -24.88 11.45
CA TYR A 97 -8.03 -24.81 12.86
C TYR A 97 -7.99 -26.20 13.52
N ASN A 98 -9.04 -27.01 13.30
CA ASN A 98 -9.13 -28.34 13.88
C ASN A 98 -8.03 -29.26 13.33
N ALA A 99 -7.75 -29.21 12.03
CA ALA A 99 -6.67 -29.97 11.41
C ALA A 99 -5.29 -29.56 11.94
N LYS A 100 -5.04 -28.24 12.07
CA LYS A 100 -3.82 -27.71 12.70
C LYS A 100 -3.67 -28.23 14.13
N SER A 101 -4.74 -28.16 14.93
CA SER A 101 -4.77 -28.59 16.33
C SER A 101 -4.55 -30.10 16.50
N ALA A 102 -5.05 -30.91 15.57
CA ALA A 102 -4.83 -32.35 15.53
C ALA A 102 -3.42 -32.75 15.07
N ARG A 103 -2.63 -31.79 14.54
CA ARG A 103 -1.27 -32.01 14.01
C ARG A 103 -1.24 -33.12 12.94
N VAL A 104 -2.22 -33.10 12.04
CA VAL A 104 -2.26 -34.03 10.90
C VAL A 104 -1.07 -33.81 9.97
N TYR A 105 -0.69 -34.85 9.22
CA TYR A 105 0.41 -34.79 8.27
C TYR A 105 0.17 -33.72 7.20
N GLY A 106 -1.06 -33.67 6.68
CA GLY A 106 -1.57 -32.65 5.79
C GLY A 106 -3.09 -32.70 5.68
N ALA A 107 -3.70 -31.73 5.00
CA ALA A 107 -5.14 -31.69 4.80
C ALA A 107 -5.54 -31.21 3.39
N ILE A 108 -6.65 -31.72 2.89
CA ILE A 108 -7.30 -31.24 1.66
C ILE A 108 -8.68 -30.73 2.07
N PHE A 109 -8.93 -29.45 1.86
CA PHE A 109 -10.21 -28.82 2.14
C PHE A 109 -10.96 -28.58 0.84
N ILE A 110 -12.20 -29.05 0.78
CA ILE A 110 -13.06 -28.98 -0.39
C ILE A 110 -14.20 -28.02 -0.08
N SER A 111 -14.31 -26.92 -0.82
CA SER A 111 -15.36 -25.93 -0.63
C SER A 111 -15.82 -25.32 -1.95
N ASN A 112 -16.97 -24.67 -1.93
CA ASN A 112 -17.45 -23.83 -3.04
C ASN A 112 -16.87 -22.41 -3.01
N TYR A 113 -16.16 -22.03 -1.94
CA TYR A 113 -15.50 -20.73 -1.87
C TYR A 113 -14.26 -20.69 -2.77
N SER A 114 -14.23 -19.72 -3.68
CA SER A 114 -12.99 -19.34 -4.38
C SER A 114 -12.13 -18.52 -3.44
N LEU A 115 -11.10 -19.14 -2.85
CA LEU A 115 -10.18 -18.43 -1.97
C LEU A 115 -9.23 -17.53 -2.78
N PRO A 116 -8.99 -16.29 -2.31
CA PRO A 116 -7.89 -15.52 -2.83
C PRO A 116 -6.55 -16.16 -2.43
N GLU A 117 -5.53 -15.96 -3.25
CA GLU A 117 -4.23 -16.60 -3.10
C GLU A 117 -3.63 -16.38 -1.71
N PHE A 118 -3.68 -15.15 -1.17
CA PHE A 118 -3.19 -14.84 0.17
C PHE A 118 -3.88 -15.62 1.29
N ALA A 119 -5.15 -16.02 1.11
CA ALA A 119 -5.89 -16.83 2.08
C ALA A 119 -5.46 -18.30 2.07
N THR A 120 -4.65 -18.73 1.09
CA THR A 120 -4.11 -20.10 1.03
C THR A 120 -2.80 -20.26 1.79
N LYS A 121 -2.29 -19.20 2.43
CA LYS A 121 -1.12 -19.24 3.31
C LYS A 121 -1.44 -20.12 4.52
N SER A 122 -0.66 -21.19 4.69
CA SER A 122 -0.91 -22.21 5.71
C SER A 122 0.37 -22.54 6.48
N SER A 123 0.19 -23.07 7.69
CA SER A 123 1.28 -23.48 8.58
C SER A 123 1.62 -24.98 8.53
N PHE A 124 0.89 -25.75 7.74
CA PHE A 124 1.13 -27.16 7.49
C PHE A 124 0.71 -27.51 6.05
N PRO A 125 1.09 -28.68 5.50
CA PRO A 125 0.73 -29.05 4.15
C PRO A 125 -0.80 -29.06 3.96
N THR A 126 -1.31 -28.11 3.19
CA THR A 126 -2.74 -27.98 2.88
C THR A 126 -2.98 -27.82 1.38
N ALA A 127 -4.11 -28.33 0.90
CA ALA A 127 -4.66 -28.02 -0.42
C ALA A 127 -6.09 -27.51 -0.26
N PHE A 128 -6.46 -26.50 -1.04
CA PHE A 128 -7.83 -25.99 -1.12
C PHE A 128 -8.35 -26.28 -2.52
N LEU A 129 -9.41 -27.09 -2.60
CA LEU A 129 -9.98 -27.57 -3.86
C LEU A 129 -11.43 -27.09 -4.01
N GLY A 130 -11.83 -26.85 -5.26
CA GLY A 130 -13.23 -26.66 -5.61
C GLY A 130 -14.05 -27.93 -5.44
N LEU A 131 -15.38 -27.80 -5.52
CA LEU A 131 -16.29 -28.94 -5.37
C LEU A 131 -16.05 -30.04 -6.41
N GLN A 132 -15.71 -29.68 -7.65
CA GLN A 132 -15.52 -30.64 -8.75
C GLN A 132 -14.25 -31.49 -8.56
N GLU A 133 -13.10 -30.85 -8.38
CA GLU A 133 -11.83 -31.53 -8.11
C GLU A 133 -11.92 -32.30 -6.79
N GLY A 134 -12.55 -31.70 -5.78
CA GLY A 134 -12.76 -32.33 -4.48
C GLY A 134 -13.63 -33.59 -4.55
N GLN A 135 -14.70 -33.58 -5.34
CA GLN A 135 -15.52 -34.78 -5.54
C GLN A 135 -14.70 -35.90 -6.18
N THR A 136 -13.83 -35.57 -7.14
CA THR A 136 -12.91 -36.52 -7.76
C THR A 136 -11.98 -37.18 -6.72
N VAL A 137 -11.46 -36.40 -5.76
CA VAL A 137 -10.65 -36.93 -4.64
C VAL A 137 -11.48 -37.83 -3.72
N ILE A 138 -12.71 -37.44 -3.38
CA ILE A 138 -13.60 -38.25 -2.54
C ILE A 138 -13.93 -39.59 -3.21
N ASP A 139 -14.23 -39.58 -4.51
CA ASP A 139 -14.56 -40.79 -5.27
C ASP A 139 -13.35 -41.72 -5.36
N TYR A 140 -12.14 -41.17 -5.54
CA TYR A 140 -10.90 -41.93 -5.47
C TYR A 140 -10.72 -42.62 -4.11
N ILE A 141 -10.97 -41.92 -3.00
CA ILE A 141 -10.85 -42.50 -1.64
C ILE A 141 -11.85 -43.62 -1.40
N LYS A 142 -13.08 -43.50 -1.96
CA LYS A 142 -14.16 -44.47 -1.77
C LYS A 142 -14.05 -45.73 -2.63
N ARG A 143 -13.14 -45.78 -3.61
CA ARG A 143 -12.91 -46.99 -4.42
C ARG A 143 -12.22 -48.07 -3.59
N ASN A 144 -12.92 -49.18 -3.34
CA ASN A 144 -12.56 -50.23 -2.37
C ASN A 144 -11.40 -51.17 -2.75
N ASN A 145 -10.52 -50.79 -3.69
CA ASN A 145 -9.54 -51.75 -4.24
C ASN A 145 -8.13 -51.63 -3.64
N SER A 146 -7.82 -50.56 -2.89
CA SER A 146 -6.51 -50.38 -2.21
C SER A 146 -6.55 -49.25 -1.17
N ILE A 147 -5.51 -49.15 -0.33
CA ILE A 147 -5.34 -48.01 0.60
C ILE A 147 -5.11 -46.74 -0.24
N PRO A 148 -6.01 -45.74 -0.22
CA PRO A 148 -5.88 -44.55 -1.05
C PRO A 148 -4.67 -43.74 -0.59
N ARG A 149 -3.80 -43.38 -1.54
CA ARG A 149 -2.57 -42.60 -1.29
C ARG A 149 -2.49 -41.35 -2.16
N GLY A 150 -1.69 -40.39 -1.72
CA GLY A 150 -1.38 -39.18 -2.48
C GLY A 150 -0.21 -38.39 -1.88
N SER A 151 0.31 -37.46 -2.66
CA SER A 151 1.43 -36.58 -2.30
C SER A 151 1.12 -35.12 -2.65
N LEU A 152 1.73 -34.19 -1.92
CA LEU A 152 1.52 -32.75 -2.06
C LEU A 152 2.85 -32.05 -2.37
N ILE A 153 2.88 -31.35 -3.49
CA ILE A 153 4.02 -30.54 -3.94
C ILE A 153 3.58 -29.07 -3.95
N TYR A 154 4.48 -28.17 -3.59
CA TYR A 154 4.29 -26.72 -3.49
C TYR A 154 5.39 -25.97 -4.25
N HIS A 155 5.38 -24.63 -4.15
CA HIS A 155 6.39 -23.72 -4.71
C HIS A 155 6.44 -23.69 -6.25
N LYS A 156 5.32 -23.98 -6.90
CA LYS A 156 5.21 -23.75 -8.34
C LYS A 156 4.76 -22.32 -8.62
N THR A 157 5.68 -21.46 -9.04
CA THR A 157 5.32 -20.15 -9.56
C THR A 157 4.93 -20.28 -11.03
N VAL A 158 3.72 -19.86 -11.36
CA VAL A 158 3.20 -19.79 -12.73
C VAL A 158 3.11 -18.31 -13.09
N ILE A 159 3.60 -17.96 -14.28
CA ILE A 159 3.55 -16.61 -14.85
C ILE A 159 2.73 -16.63 -16.15
N GLY A 160 2.18 -15.48 -16.54
CA GLY A 160 1.30 -15.37 -17.69
C GLY A 160 -0.09 -15.98 -17.47
N THR A 161 -0.57 -16.04 -16.22
CA THR A 161 -1.92 -16.52 -15.92
C THR A 161 -2.97 -15.61 -16.55
N LYS A 162 -4.10 -16.20 -16.95
CA LYS A 162 -5.20 -15.49 -17.63
C LYS A 162 -6.53 -15.82 -16.96
N PRO A 163 -7.42 -14.83 -16.75
CA PRO A 163 -7.21 -13.40 -17.01
C PRO A 163 -6.40 -12.71 -15.90
N ALA A 164 -5.60 -11.70 -16.26
CA ALA A 164 -4.96 -10.78 -15.34
C ALA A 164 -4.82 -9.36 -15.95
N PRO A 165 -5.06 -8.29 -15.18
CA PRO A 165 -5.50 -8.29 -13.79
C PRO A 165 -6.98 -8.67 -13.66
N MET A 166 -7.34 -9.18 -12.48
CA MET A 166 -8.71 -9.18 -11.97
C MET A 166 -8.79 -8.30 -10.72
N VAL A 167 -9.93 -7.71 -10.42
CA VAL A 167 -10.15 -7.03 -9.13
C VAL A 167 -10.22 -8.07 -8.03
N ASP A 168 -9.48 -7.87 -6.94
CA ASP A 168 -9.49 -8.84 -5.84
C ASP A 168 -10.72 -8.64 -4.92
N ILE A 169 -11.10 -9.69 -4.19
CA ILE A 169 -12.32 -9.72 -3.39
C ILE A 169 -12.32 -8.64 -2.30
N TYR A 170 -11.20 -8.41 -1.64
CA TYR A 170 -11.06 -7.45 -0.55
C TYR A 170 -11.10 -5.99 -1.02
N ASN A 171 -10.89 -5.71 -2.31
CA ASN A 171 -10.80 -4.34 -2.80
C ASN A 171 -12.08 -3.55 -2.45
N SER A 172 -11.97 -2.49 -1.66
CA SER A 172 -13.13 -1.63 -1.37
C SER A 172 -13.68 -0.98 -2.64
N ARG A 173 -15.01 -0.89 -2.75
CA ARG A 173 -15.72 -0.45 -3.96
C ARG A 173 -16.50 0.83 -3.73
N GLY A 174 -16.62 1.64 -4.79
CA GLY A 174 -17.45 2.83 -4.80
C GLY A 174 -18.96 2.52 -4.76
N PRO A 175 -19.81 3.58 -4.73
CA PRO A 175 -19.45 5.00 -4.72
C PRO A 175 -18.90 5.48 -3.37
N PHE A 176 -18.24 6.65 -3.32
CA PHE A 176 -17.80 7.21 -2.04
C PHE A 176 -18.95 7.95 -1.34
N PRO A 177 -19.37 7.54 -0.14
CA PRO A 177 -20.50 8.16 0.56
C PRO A 177 -20.36 9.67 0.80
N SER A 178 -19.15 10.14 1.15
CA SER A 178 -18.96 11.54 1.54
C SER A 178 -18.83 12.49 0.35
N CYS A 179 -18.55 12.00 -0.87
CA CYS A 179 -18.52 12.81 -2.09
C CYS A 179 -19.04 11.97 -3.28
N PRO A 180 -20.36 11.74 -3.36
CA PRO A 180 -20.92 10.84 -4.36
C PRO A 180 -20.84 11.40 -5.79
N SER A 181 -20.65 12.72 -5.96
CA SER A 181 -20.54 13.35 -7.28
C SER A 181 -19.21 13.07 -8.00
N VAL A 182 -18.24 12.44 -7.34
CA VAL A 182 -16.95 12.05 -7.92
C VAL A 182 -16.80 10.54 -7.86
N LEU A 183 -16.59 9.92 -9.02
CA LEU A 183 -16.41 8.47 -9.13
C LEU A 183 -15.15 8.01 -8.38
N LYS A 184 -15.26 6.91 -7.64
CA LYS A 184 -14.17 6.26 -6.93
C LYS A 184 -14.30 4.72 -6.97
N PRO A 185 -13.19 3.95 -6.89
CA PRO A 185 -11.79 4.41 -6.89
C PRO A 185 -11.41 5.07 -8.23
N ASP A 186 -10.24 5.68 -8.31
CA ASP A 186 -9.82 6.37 -9.55
C ASP A 186 -9.22 5.41 -10.58
N LEU A 187 -8.42 4.44 -10.10
CA LEU A 187 -7.75 3.45 -10.94
C LEU A 187 -7.36 2.20 -10.14
N LEU A 188 -7.00 1.14 -10.87
CA LEU A 188 -6.57 -0.15 -10.36
C LEU A 188 -5.05 -0.30 -10.55
N ALA A 189 -4.36 -0.90 -9.58
CA ALA A 189 -2.95 -1.24 -9.71
C ALA A 189 -2.62 -2.58 -9.02
N PRO A 190 -1.44 -3.18 -9.28
CA PRO A 190 -1.03 -4.43 -8.64
C PRO A 190 -1.08 -4.34 -7.11
N GLY A 191 -1.90 -5.17 -6.48
CA GLY A 191 -2.08 -5.17 -5.03
C GLY A 191 -2.15 -6.56 -4.38
N SER A 192 -2.26 -7.63 -5.17
CA SER A 192 -2.32 -9.00 -4.65
C SER A 192 -0.97 -9.69 -4.75
N SER A 193 -0.55 -10.31 -3.65
CA SER A 193 0.67 -11.11 -3.52
C SER A 193 1.93 -10.39 -4.01
N ILE A 194 2.12 -9.14 -3.59
CA ILE A 194 3.26 -8.31 -3.97
C ILE A 194 4.47 -8.65 -3.10
N LEU A 195 5.61 -8.90 -3.73
CA LEU A 195 6.88 -9.17 -3.05
C LEU A 195 7.57 -7.85 -2.70
N ALA A 196 7.82 -7.58 -1.43
CA ALA A 196 8.52 -6.38 -0.98
C ALA A 196 9.48 -6.68 0.18
N SER A 197 10.36 -5.73 0.50
CA SER A 197 11.30 -5.84 1.60
C SER A 197 10.59 -6.02 2.94
N TRP A 198 11.16 -6.86 3.82
CA TRP A 198 10.62 -7.18 5.13
C TRP A 198 11.72 -7.21 6.19
N CYS A 199 11.35 -6.95 7.44
CA CYS A 199 12.29 -7.02 8.55
C CYS A 199 12.76 -8.47 8.76
N PRO A 200 14.07 -8.78 8.66
CA PRO A 200 14.54 -10.17 8.72
C PRO A 200 14.38 -10.85 10.08
N THR A 201 14.10 -10.10 11.13
CA THR A 201 13.81 -10.62 12.47
C THR A 201 12.30 -10.68 12.77
N SER A 202 11.46 -10.27 11.83
CA SER A 202 10.01 -10.44 11.90
C SER A 202 9.58 -11.67 11.11
N PRO A 203 8.79 -12.59 11.69
CA PRO A 203 8.33 -13.77 10.97
C PRO A 203 7.53 -13.39 9.72
N VAL A 204 7.80 -14.05 8.60
CA VAL A 204 7.01 -13.92 7.35
C VAL A 204 5.96 -15.01 7.24
N ALA A 205 6.17 -16.15 7.89
CA ALA A 205 5.24 -17.26 7.95
C ALA A 205 5.55 -18.14 9.17
N GLU A 206 4.72 -19.13 9.41
CA GLU A 206 4.94 -20.17 10.42
C GLU A 206 4.75 -21.51 9.74
N VAL A 207 5.66 -22.47 9.94
CA VAL A 207 5.48 -23.86 9.50
C VAL A 207 5.69 -24.79 10.69
N ARG A 208 4.68 -25.60 11.00
CA ARG A 208 4.67 -26.54 12.15
C ARG A 208 5.09 -25.85 13.46
N SER A 209 4.50 -24.69 13.74
CA SER A 209 4.81 -23.86 14.92
C SER A 209 6.24 -23.33 14.99
N LYS A 210 6.97 -23.33 13.87
CA LYS A 210 8.27 -22.68 13.73
C LYS A 210 8.12 -21.43 12.85
N PRO A 211 8.48 -20.25 13.34
CA PRO A 211 8.49 -19.05 12.50
C PRO A 211 9.53 -19.19 11.39
N LEU A 212 9.17 -18.74 10.20
CA LEU A 212 10.06 -18.54 9.07
C LEU A 212 10.36 -17.06 8.94
N PHE A 213 11.60 -16.75 8.60
CA PHE A 213 12.09 -15.39 8.43
C PHE A 213 12.60 -15.20 7.02
N SER A 214 12.40 -14.02 6.46
CA SER A 214 12.88 -13.67 5.14
C SER A 214 13.09 -12.17 5.05
N LYS A 215 14.01 -11.76 4.17
CA LYS A 215 14.25 -10.35 3.81
C LYS A 215 13.15 -9.77 2.94
N PHE A 216 12.30 -10.65 2.41
CA PHE A 216 11.17 -10.30 1.57
C PHE A 216 9.94 -11.05 2.03
N ASN A 217 8.79 -10.39 1.92
CA ASN A 217 7.50 -10.99 2.22
C ASN A 217 6.54 -10.74 1.06
N LEU A 218 5.58 -11.66 0.90
CA LEU A 218 4.47 -11.52 -0.04
C LEU A 218 3.26 -11.05 0.75
N GLU A 219 2.79 -9.85 0.44
CA GLU A 219 1.63 -9.23 1.10
C GLU A 219 0.58 -8.81 0.07
N SER A 220 -0.67 -8.72 0.52
CA SER A 220 -1.80 -8.31 -0.31
C SER A 220 -2.58 -7.18 0.33
N GLY A 221 -3.07 -6.27 -0.49
CA GLY A 221 -3.90 -5.16 -0.04
C GLY A 221 -3.86 -3.97 -1.01
N THR A 222 -4.85 -3.09 -0.89
CA THR A 222 -4.78 -1.76 -1.53
C THR A 222 -3.61 -0.92 -0.99
N SER A 223 -3.08 -1.27 0.19
CA SER A 223 -1.82 -0.74 0.74
C SER A 223 -0.60 -1.05 -0.14
N MET A 224 -0.64 -2.13 -0.94
CA MET A 224 0.43 -2.49 -1.86
C MET A 224 0.22 -1.86 -3.24
N SER A 225 -1.02 -1.57 -3.64
CA SER A 225 -1.31 -0.90 -4.91
C SER A 225 -1.03 0.61 -4.89
N ALA A 226 -1.36 1.30 -3.79
CA ALA A 226 -1.09 2.72 -3.62
C ALA A 226 0.39 3.13 -3.87
N PRO A 227 1.43 2.47 -3.31
CA PRO A 227 2.82 2.85 -3.54
C PRO A 227 3.29 2.62 -4.98
N HIS A 228 2.73 1.65 -5.72
CA HIS A 228 3.03 1.50 -7.15
C HIS A 228 2.63 2.78 -7.91
N VAL A 229 1.41 3.25 -7.67
CA VAL A 229 0.88 4.45 -8.34
C VAL A 229 1.58 5.72 -7.86
N ALA A 230 1.94 5.81 -6.58
CA ALA A 230 2.74 6.92 -6.06
C ALA A 230 4.12 7.00 -6.73
N GLY A 231 4.79 5.86 -6.94
CA GLY A 231 6.05 5.79 -7.67
C GLY A 231 5.91 6.24 -9.12
N VAL A 232 4.91 5.73 -9.85
CA VAL A 232 4.64 6.14 -11.24
C VAL A 232 4.30 7.63 -11.33
N ALA A 233 3.49 8.14 -10.40
CA ALA A 233 3.16 9.55 -10.36
C ALA A 233 4.38 10.46 -10.14
N ALA A 234 5.33 10.03 -9.32
CA ALA A 234 6.59 10.75 -9.13
C ALA A 234 7.42 10.77 -10.41
N LEU A 235 7.52 9.65 -11.13
CA LEU A 235 8.21 9.59 -12.43
C LEU A 235 7.53 10.49 -13.48
N ILE A 236 6.19 10.55 -13.52
CA ILE A 236 5.47 11.48 -14.39
C ILE A 236 5.77 12.93 -14.01
N LYS A 237 5.86 13.24 -12.71
CA LYS A 237 6.20 14.59 -12.23
C LYS A 237 7.63 15.00 -12.63
N GLU A 238 8.57 14.06 -12.61
CA GLU A 238 9.95 14.28 -13.06
C GLU A 238 10.00 14.61 -14.57
N VAL A 239 9.22 13.89 -15.39
CA VAL A 239 9.13 14.16 -16.84
C VAL A 239 8.33 15.44 -17.15
N HIS A 240 7.34 15.77 -16.31
CA HIS A 240 6.50 16.96 -16.45
C HIS A 240 6.48 17.82 -15.18
N PRO A 241 7.58 18.57 -14.89
CA PRO A 241 7.72 19.33 -13.64
C PRO A 241 6.66 20.41 -13.45
N ASP A 242 6.06 20.92 -14.53
CA ASP A 242 5.03 21.96 -14.46
C ASP A 242 3.61 21.42 -14.25
N TRP A 243 3.42 20.10 -14.35
CA TRP A 243 2.07 19.54 -14.24
C TRP A 243 1.52 19.63 -12.82
N SER A 244 0.26 20.05 -12.75
CA SER A 244 -0.49 20.04 -11.50
C SER A 244 -0.73 18.60 -11.01
N PRO A 245 -1.04 18.40 -9.71
CA PRO A 245 -1.55 17.13 -9.22
C PRO A 245 -2.75 16.59 -10.00
N ALA A 246 -3.65 17.46 -10.47
CA ALA A 246 -4.83 17.06 -11.23
C ALA A 246 -4.47 16.60 -12.64
N ALA A 247 -3.51 17.25 -13.30
CA ALA A 247 -3.00 16.83 -14.60
C ALA A 247 -2.33 15.45 -14.54
N ILE A 248 -1.53 15.17 -13.50
CA ILE A 248 -0.91 13.85 -13.30
C ILE A 248 -1.97 12.78 -13.05
N ARG A 249 -2.95 13.04 -12.17
CA ARG A 249 -4.10 12.14 -11.98
C ARG A 249 -4.83 11.89 -13.30
N SER A 250 -5.08 12.95 -14.08
CA SER A 250 -5.76 12.83 -15.37
C SER A 250 -4.98 11.93 -16.33
N ALA A 251 -3.68 12.11 -16.45
CA ALA A 251 -2.85 11.30 -17.32
C ALA A 251 -2.89 9.82 -16.93
N LEU A 252 -2.80 9.53 -15.63
CA LEU A 252 -2.89 8.17 -15.08
C LEU A 252 -4.26 7.52 -15.32
N MET A 253 -5.36 8.26 -15.13
CA MET A 253 -6.71 7.73 -15.30
C MET A 253 -7.06 7.56 -16.78
N THR A 254 -6.83 8.57 -17.61
CA THR A 254 -7.29 8.59 -19.00
C THR A 254 -6.58 7.60 -19.92
N THR A 255 -5.40 7.12 -19.49
CA THR A 255 -4.59 6.13 -20.20
C THR A 255 -4.67 4.73 -19.59
N ALA A 256 -5.42 4.56 -18.49
CA ALA A 256 -5.62 3.27 -17.84
C ALA A 256 -6.37 2.29 -18.74
N SER A 257 -6.01 1.00 -18.65
CA SER A 257 -6.64 -0.07 -19.41
C SER A 257 -7.87 -0.62 -18.67
N SER A 258 -9.03 -0.63 -19.31
CA SER A 258 -10.19 -1.38 -18.82
C SER A 258 -10.16 -2.87 -19.19
N LEU A 259 -9.11 -3.30 -19.91
CA LEU A 259 -8.94 -4.64 -20.42
C LEU A 259 -7.85 -5.40 -19.66
N ASP A 260 -8.02 -6.71 -19.55
CA ASP A 260 -7.05 -7.67 -19.06
C ASP A 260 -6.11 -8.19 -20.18
N ASN A 261 -5.21 -9.09 -19.83
CA ASN A 261 -4.25 -9.74 -20.74
C ASN A 261 -4.87 -10.77 -21.72
N THR A 262 -6.20 -10.91 -21.71
CA THR A 262 -6.99 -11.59 -22.77
C THR A 262 -7.64 -10.59 -23.73
N LEU A 263 -7.38 -9.28 -23.55
CA LEU A 263 -8.03 -8.17 -24.25
C LEU A 263 -9.55 -8.11 -24.00
N SER A 264 -10.01 -8.76 -22.94
CA SER A 264 -11.41 -8.71 -22.49
C SER A 264 -11.55 -7.73 -21.33
N PRO A 265 -12.76 -7.24 -21.02
CA PRO A 265 -12.97 -6.40 -19.85
C PRO A 265 -12.46 -7.07 -18.57
N ILE A 266 -11.78 -6.30 -17.72
CA ILE A 266 -11.29 -6.76 -16.42
C ILE A 266 -12.45 -7.37 -15.62
N LYS A 267 -12.21 -8.52 -15.02
CA LYS A 267 -13.20 -9.24 -14.22
C LYS A 267 -13.04 -8.94 -12.73
N ASP A 268 -14.16 -8.96 -12.02
CA ASP A 268 -14.20 -8.92 -10.56
C ASP A 268 -14.11 -10.35 -10.02
N ARG A 269 -13.13 -10.69 -9.17
CA ARG A 269 -13.07 -12.03 -8.55
C ARG A 269 -14.25 -12.31 -7.64
N ALA A 270 -14.86 -11.29 -7.06
CA ALA A 270 -16.12 -11.42 -6.35
C ALA A 270 -17.27 -11.70 -7.34
N TYR A 271 -18.41 -12.19 -6.83
CA TYR A 271 -19.64 -12.34 -7.62
C TYR A 271 -19.47 -13.13 -8.93
N ASN A 272 -18.90 -14.33 -8.86
CA ASN A 272 -18.79 -15.27 -10.00
C ASN A 272 -18.01 -14.73 -11.22
N LYS A 273 -16.95 -13.93 -11.01
CA LYS A 273 -16.10 -13.45 -12.12
C LYS A 273 -16.84 -12.56 -13.12
N ARG A 274 -17.82 -11.78 -12.66
CA ARG A 274 -18.53 -10.79 -13.49
C ARG A 274 -17.57 -9.75 -14.06
N GLN A 275 -17.99 -9.04 -15.11
CA GLN A 275 -17.27 -7.84 -15.58
C GLN A 275 -17.19 -6.81 -14.45
N ALA A 276 -16.01 -6.24 -14.24
CA ALA A 276 -15.78 -5.18 -13.28
C ALA A 276 -16.33 -3.85 -13.83
N SER A 277 -17.09 -3.16 -12.99
CA SER A 277 -17.62 -1.83 -13.27
C SER A 277 -16.60 -0.76 -12.87
N PRO A 278 -16.76 0.50 -13.29
CA PRO A 278 -15.89 1.57 -12.82
C PRO A 278 -16.01 1.84 -11.30
N LEU A 279 -17.05 1.36 -10.59
CA LEU A 279 -17.08 1.38 -9.12
C LEU A 279 -16.09 0.37 -8.50
N ASP A 280 -15.62 -0.60 -9.28
CA ASP A 280 -14.66 -1.61 -8.88
C ASP A 280 -13.22 -1.21 -9.26
N ILE A 281 -13.02 -0.65 -10.47
CA ILE A 281 -11.69 -0.39 -11.06
C ILE A 281 -11.38 1.09 -11.35
N GLY A 282 -12.34 2.00 -11.15
CA GLY A 282 -12.21 3.37 -11.64
C GLY A 282 -12.05 3.41 -13.15
N ALA A 283 -11.02 4.09 -13.63
CA ALA A 283 -10.69 4.14 -15.05
C ALA A 283 -10.14 2.82 -15.61
N GLY A 284 -9.56 1.96 -14.76
CA GLY A 284 -8.96 0.68 -15.15
C GLY A 284 -7.57 0.47 -14.54
N HIS A 285 -6.85 -0.53 -15.04
CA HIS A 285 -5.48 -0.84 -14.64
C HIS A 285 -4.48 0.21 -15.15
N ILE A 286 -3.61 0.70 -14.27
CA ILE A 286 -2.59 1.71 -14.59
C ILE A 286 -1.73 1.32 -15.81
N ASN A 287 -1.44 2.30 -16.67
CA ASN A 287 -0.50 2.15 -17.77
C ASN A 287 0.57 3.25 -17.71
N PRO A 288 1.71 3.00 -17.03
CA PRO A 288 2.74 4.02 -16.81
C PRO A 288 3.27 4.64 -18.11
N ASN A 289 3.54 3.82 -19.12
CA ASN A 289 4.15 4.28 -20.37
C ASN A 289 3.20 5.19 -21.16
N LYS A 290 1.91 4.86 -21.22
CA LYS A 290 0.93 5.74 -21.87
C LYS A 290 0.68 7.02 -21.06
N ALA A 291 0.73 6.95 -19.73
CA ALA A 291 0.50 8.10 -18.85
C ALA A 291 1.58 9.19 -18.97
N LEU A 292 2.77 8.87 -19.49
CA LEU A 292 3.81 9.86 -19.78
C LEU A 292 3.42 10.82 -20.91
N ASP A 293 2.54 10.39 -21.81
CA ASP A 293 2.14 11.17 -22.98
C ASP A 293 0.65 10.94 -23.29
N PRO A 294 -0.26 11.50 -22.48
CA PRO A 294 -1.69 11.20 -22.54
C PRO A 294 -2.41 11.93 -23.68
N GLY A 295 -1.77 12.88 -24.38
CA GLY A 295 -2.40 13.74 -25.38
C GLY A 295 -3.18 14.90 -24.76
N LEU A 296 -4.22 14.61 -23.96
CA LEU A 296 -5.02 15.61 -23.26
C LEU A 296 -5.08 15.35 -21.75
N VAL A 297 -5.23 16.41 -20.95
CA VAL A 297 -5.45 16.32 -19.49
C VAL A 297 -6.63 17.16 -19.01
N TYR A 298 -7.36 16.62 -18.03
CA TYR A 298 -8.39 17.30 -17.23
C TYR A 298 -7.71 17.95 -16.02
N ASP A 299 -7.35 19.23 -16.17
CA ASP A 299 -6.68 19.97 -15.10
C ASP A 299 -7.69 20.63 -14.14
N ALA A 300 -7.29 20.83 -12.89
CA ALA A 300 -8.13 21.45 -11.86
C ALA A 300 -7.25 22.21 -10.85
N THR A 301 -7.76 23.36 -10.42
CA THR A 301 -7.10 24.26 -9.47
C THR A 301 -7.60 24.04 -8.04
N ALA A 302 -6.90 24.63 -7.05
CA ALA A 302 -7.37 24.65 -5.67
C ALA A 302 -8.76 25.29 -5.54
N GLU A 303 -9.05 26.34 -6.31
CA GLU A 303 -10.34 27.02 -6.33
C GLU A 303 -11.47 26.10 -6.77
N ASP A 304 -11.24 25.22 -7.76
CA ASP A 304 -12.26 24.27 -8.22
C ASP A 304 -12.68 23.29 -7.11
N TYR A 305 -11.75 22.85 -6.26
CA TYR A 305 -12.08 22.03 -5.10
C TYR A 305 -12.82 22.83 -4.01
N VAL A 306 -12.52 24.12 -3.84
CA VAL A 306 -13.28 25.00 -2.93
C VAL A 306 -14.72 25.17 -3.42
N LYS A 307 -14.93 25.39 -4.73
CA LYS A 307 -16.27 25.46 -5.34
C LYS A 307 -17.07 24.18 -5.09
N LEU A 308 -16.41 23.02 -5.15
CA LEU A 308 -16.99 21.73 -4.81
C LEU A 308 -17.38 21.64 -3.33
N LEU A 309 -16.48 22.01 -2.41
CA LEU A 309 -16.78 22.03 -0.98
C LEU A 309 -17.96 22.96 -0.64
N CYS A 310 -18.02 24.14 -1.28
CA CYS A 310 -19.14 25.05 -1.15
C CYS A 310 -20.46 24.41 -1.64
N ALA A 311 -20.44 23.69 -2.75
CA ALA A 311 -21.63 23.04 -3.32
C ALA A 311 -22.08 21.80 -2.53
N MET A 312 -21.17 21.16 -1.80
CA MET A 312 -21.47 20.06 -0.88
C MET A 312 -22.00 20.53 0.48
N ASN A 313 -22.33 21.81 0.63
CA ASN A 313 -22.88 22.41 1.85
C ASN A 313 -21.96 22.25 3.09
N TYR A 314 -20.64 22.33 2.91
CA TYR A 314 -19.72 22.54 4.03
C TYR A 314 -19.87 23.97 4.56
N THR A 315 -19.76 24.14 5.88
CA THR A 315 -19.78 25.48 6.48
C THR A 315 -18.46 26.21 6.21
N ALA A 316 -18.47 27.55 6.25
CA ALA A 316 -17.25 28.35 6.10
C ALA A 316 -16.16 27.94 7.11
N ALA A 317 -16.55 27.59 8.35
CA ALA A 317 -15.63 27.08 9.37
C ALA A 317 -15.01 25.73 8.96
N GLN A 318 -15.80 24.81 8.41
CA GLN A 318 -15.31 23.51 7.93
C GLN A 318 -14.37 23.67 6.73
N ILE A 319 -14.72 24.55 5.78
CA ILE A 319 -13.85 24.85 4.63
C ILE A 319 -12.53 25.43 5.11
N ARG A 320 -12.55 26.38 6.05
CA ARG A 320 -11.33 26.98 6.64
C ARG A 320 -10.46 25.94 7.36
N ILE A 321 -11.04 24.89 7.95
CA ILE A 321 -10.25 23.77 8.53
C ILE A 321 -9.43 23.05 7.44
N ILE A 322 -9.99 22.86 6.25
CA ILE A 322 -9.35 22.17 5.12
C ILE A 322 -8.35 23.09 4.42
N THR A 323 -8.80 24.27 4.01
CA THR A 323 -8.06 25.18 3.14
C THR A 323 -7.07 26.07 3.89
N LYS A 324 -7.23 26.20 5.22
CA LYS A 324 -6.51 27.13 6.09
C LYS A 324 -6.68 28.62 5.72
N SER A 325 -7.64 28.94 4.84
CA SER A 325 -7.93 30.32 4.42
C SER A 325 -9.44 30.53 4.31
N THR A 326 -9.87 31.79 4.35
CA THR A 326 -11.27 32.17 4.11
C THR A 326 -11.55 32.27 2.62
N TYR A 327 -12.71 31.73 2.20
CA TYR A 327 -13.14 31.74 0.81
C TYR A 327 -14.59 32.18 0.70
N ASN A 328 -14.92 32.83 -0.42
CA ASN A 328 -16.29 33.15 -0.80
C ASN A 328 -16.92 31.98 -1.58
N CYS A 329 -18.13 31.58 -1.21
CA CYS A 329 -18.87 30.47 -1.81
C CYS A 329 -19.91 30.91 -2.87
N GLU A 330 -19.83 32.14 -3.39
CA GLU A 330 -20.72 32.64 -4.46
C GLU A 330 -20.74 31.72 -5.70
N ASN A 331 -19.58 31.23 -6.14
CA ASN A 331 -19.44 30.42 -7.37
C ASN A 331 -19.36 28.90 -7.09
N ARG A 332 -20.24 28.37 -6.24
CA ARG A 332 -20.29 26.94 -5.90
C ARG A 332 -20.69 26.05 -7.10
N SER A 333 -20.02 24.89 -7.26
CA SER A 333 -20.34 23.90 -8.31
C SER A 333 -20.00 22.47 -7.86
N LEU A 334 -20.90 21.51 -8.09
CA LEU A 334 -20.61 20.07 -7.94
C LEU A 334 -19.86 19.49 -9.15
N ASP A 335 -19.80 20.24 -10.25
CA ASP A 335 -19.27 19.80 -11.54
C ASP A 335 -17.76 20.03 -11.62
N LEU A 336 -17.02 19.26 -10.83
CA LEU A 336 -15.56 19.28 -10.84
C LEU A 336 -15.03 18.78 -12.19
N ASN A 337 -14.01 19.45 -12.73
CA ASN A 337 -13.32 19.03 -13.96
C ASN A 337 -12.51 17.74 -13.73
N TYR A 338 -13.21 16.61 -13.68
CA TYR A 338 -12.67 15.29 -13.31
C TYR A 338 -12.72 14.33 -14.50
N PRO A 339 -11.71 13.45 -14.69
CA PRO A 339 -11.61 12.54 -15.83
C PRO A 339 -12.56 11.32 -15.76
N SER A 340 -13.71 11.46 -15.11
CA SER A 340 -14.76 10.43 -15.01
C SER A 340 -16.12 11.06 -14.70
N PHE A 341 -17.18 10.26 -14.88
CA PHE A 341 -18.56 10.68 -14.68
C PHE A 341 -19.32 9.67 -13.84
N ILE A 342 -20.09 10.15 -12.86
CA ILE A 342 -21.00 9.34 -12.06
C ILE A 342 -22.33 10.08 -11.90
N VAL A 343 -23.45 9.38 -12.11
CA VAL A 343 -24.81 9.87 -11.90
C VAL A 343 -25.61 8.87 -11.10
N PHE A 344 -26.46 9.39 -10.22
CA PHE A 344 -27.51 8.65 -9.54
C PHE A 344 -28.87 9.04 -10.12
N PHE A 345 -29.59 8.08 -10.70
CA PHE A 345 -31.00 8.27 -11.05
C PHE A 345 -31.82 7.56 -9.97
N ASN A 346 -32.11 8.25 -8.87
CA ASN A 346 -32.96 7.70 -7.81
C ASN A 346 -33.98 8.75 -7.37
N GLU A 347 -35.17 8.71 -7.96
CA GLU A 347 -36.38 9.32 -7.38
C GLU A 347 -37.29 8.18 -6.94
N TYR A 348 -37.52 8.04 -5.64
CA TYR A 348 -38.46 7.07 -5.06
C TYR A 348 -39.94 7.38 -5.43
N ASP A 349 -40.21 8.48 -6.13
CA ASP A 349 -41.53 8.80 -6.66
C ASP A 349 -41.81 8.01 -7.95
N SER A 350 -42.41 6.85 -7.69
CA SER A 350 -42.84 5.86 -8.66
C SER A 350 -44.19 6.27 -9.25
N ASN A 351 -44.20 6.78 -10.48
CA ASN A 351 -45.34 6.67 -11.44
C ASN A 351 -45.15 7.39 -12.78
N SER A 352 -43.95 7.84 -13.17
CA SER A 352 -43.76 8.49 -14.49
C SER A 352 -42.65 7.86 -15.32
N ASP A 353 -42.93 7.62 -16.62
CA ASP A 353 -41.94 7.35 -17.68
C ASP A 353 -41.09 8.59 -18.03
N ALA A 354 -41.06 9.60 -17.15
CA ALA A 354 -40.32 10.82 -17.37
C ALA A 354 -38.81 10.51 -17.44
N LYS A 355 -38.14 11.17 -18.38
CA LYS A 355 -36.70 11.07 -18.57
C LYS A 355 -36.01 12.19 -17.80
N VAL A 356 -34.88 11.88 -17.18
CA VAL A 356 -34.01 12.86 -16.52
C VAL A 356 -32.76 13.06 -17.36
N VAL A 357 -32.33 14.32 -17.47
CA VAL A 357 -31.08 14.68 -18.15
C VAL A 357 -30.10 15.21 -17.11
N HIS A 358 -28.92 14.60 -17.04
CA HIS A 358 -27.79 15.10 -16.28
C HIS A 358 -26.72 15.61 -17.22
N GLU A 359 -26.20 16.81 -16.97
CA GLU A 359 -25.16 17.44 -17.78
C GLU A 359 -23.88 17.62 -16.99
N PHE A 360 -22.76 17.38 -17.66
CA PHE A 360 -21.41 17.62 -17.16
C PHE A 360 -20.66 18.51 -18.13
N ARG A 361 -19.96 19.51 -17.62
CA ARG A 361 -19.04 20.34 -18.38
C ARG A 361 -17.62 19.94 -18.05
N ARG A 362 -16.80 19.75 -19.07
CA ARG A 362 -15.39 19.42 -18.91
C ARG A 362 -14.54 20.32 -19.77
N THR A 363 -13.34 20.59 -19.29
CA THR A 363 -12.31 21.32 -20.00
C THR A 363 -11.07 20.45 -20.06
N VAL A 364 -10.58 20.19 -21.27
CA VAL A 364 -9.36 19.42 -21.48
C VAL A 364 -8.29 20.33 -22.07
N THR A 365 -7.05 20.10 -21.63
CA THR A 365 -5.87 20.86 -22.05
C THR A 365 -5.01 19.97 -22.92
N ASN A 366 -4.62 20.44 -24.10
CA ASN A 366 -3.66 19.75 -24.95
C ASN A 366 -2.25 19.85 -24.37
N VAL A 367 -1.55 18.73 -24.19
CA VAL A 367 -0.16 18.72 -23.66
C VAL A 367 0.89 18.52 -24.75
N ARG A 368 0.47 18.52 -26.03
CA ARG A 368 1.32 18.28 -27.20
C ARG A 368 1.58 19.54 -28.01
N GLU A 369 2.75 19.61 -28.62
CA GLU A 369 3.05 20.62 -29.64
C GLU A 369 2.29 20.36 -30.95
N GLY A 370 1.99 21.43 -31.67
CA GLY A 370 1.32 21.37 -32.97
C GLY A 370 -0.21 21.34 -32.88
N ARG A 371 -0.83 21.13 -34.05
CA ARG A 371 -2.29 21.09 -34.20
C ARG A 371 -2.81 19.66 -34.02
N TRP A 372 -3.80 19.49 -33.16
CA TRP A 372 -4.42 18.20 -32.87
C TRP A 372 -5.94 18.29 -32.92
N THR A 373 -6.57 17.33 -33.58
CA THR A 373 -8.02 17.16 -33.58
C THR A 373 -8.37 15.86 -32.87
N TYR A 374 -9.39 15.92 -32.03
CA TYR A 374 -9.94 14.75 -31.34
C TYR A 374 -11.43 14.64 -31.60
N THR A 375 -11.90 13.43 -31.89
CA THR A 375 -13.33 13.11 -32.06
C THR A 375 -13.83 12.32 -30.86
N ALA A 376 -15.02 12.66 -30.37
CA ALA A 376 -15.67 11.96 -29.28
C ALA A 376 -16.15 10.58 -29.73
N ASN A 377 -15.90 9.56 -28.90
CA ASN A 377 -16.36 8.20 -29.11
C ASN A 377 -16.95 7.64 -27.81
N VAL A 378 -18.24 7.27 -27.82
CA VAL A 378 -18.94 6.70 -26.66
C VAL A 378 -19.12 5.21 -26.84
N THR A 379 -18.74 4.42 -25.83
CA THR A 379 -18.76 2.95 -25.88
C THR A 379 -19.32 2.34 -24.60
N GLY A 380 -19.92 1.14 -24.72
CA GLY A 380 -20.29 0.28 -23.59
C GLY A 380 -21.57 0.65 -22.82
N MET A 381 -22.16 1.82 -23.07
CA MET A 381 -23.40 2.22 -22.40
C MET A 381 -24.58 1.33 -22.82
N ASN A 382 -25.44 0.97 -21.85
CA ASN A 382 -26.66 0.24 -22.13
C ASN A 382 -27.63 1.11 -22.97
N GLY A 383 -28.48 0.47 -23.77
CA GLY A 383 -29.42 1.18 -24.66
C GLY A 383 -30.49 2.02 -23.94
N LEU A 384 -30.55 1.95 -22.61
CA LEU A 384 -31.48 2.71 -21.77
C LEU A 384 -31.00 4.13 -21.46
N ILE A 385 -29.68 4.38 -21.53
CA ILE A 385 -29.09 5.70 -21.27
C ILE A 385 -28.59 6.29 -22.59
N LYS A 386 -29.21 7.36 -23.04
CA LYS A 386 -28.77 8.13 -24.20
C LYS A 386 -27.65 9.08 -23.77
N VAL A 387 -26.53 9.02 -24.47
CA VAL A 387 -25.35 9.86 -24.22
C VAL A 387 -25.14 10.81 -25.38
N LYS A 388 -24.97 12.10 -25.10
CA LYS A 388 -24.69 13.15 -26.09
C LYS A 388 -23.45 13.93 -25.69
N VAL A 389 -22.56 14.24 -26.64
CA VAL A 389 -21.36 15.04 -26.43
C VAL A 389 -21.40 16.25 -27.37
N GLU A 390 -21.19 17.45 -26.85
CA GLU A 390 -21.22 18.69 -27.62
C GLU A 390 -20.04 19.61 -27.25
N PRO A 391 -19.18 20.01 -28.21
CA PRO A 391 -19.11 19.54 -29.60
C PRO A 391 -18.59 18.09 -29.71
N GLU A 392 -18.82 17.43 -30.85
CA GLU A 392 -18.30 16.07 -31.09
C GLU A 392 -16.82 16.05 -31.51
N LYS A 393 -16.24 17.22 -31.85
CA LYS A 393 -14.83 17.39 -32.21
C LYS A 393 -14.22 18.54 -31.43
N LEU A 394 -12.99 18.33 -30.94
CA LEU A 394 -12.16 19.36 -30.32
C LEU A 394 -10.92 19.58 -31.17
N VAL A 395 -10.64 20.84 -31.50
CA VAL A 395 -9.49 21.24 -32.30
C VAL A 395 -8.58 22.11 -31.45
N PHE A 396 -7.32 21.72 -31.32
CA PHE A 396 -6.27 22.44 -30.63
C PHE A 396 -5.24 22.89 -31.65
N LYS A 397 -4.86 24.16 -31.62
CA LYS A 397 -3.88 24.78 -32.52
C LYS A 397 -2.47 24.72 -31.96
N GLN A 398 -2.33 24.68 -30.64
CA GLN A 398 -1.03 24.71 -29.96
C GLN A 398 -1.05 23.96 -28.62
N LYS A 399 0.14 23.77 -28.04
CA LYS A 399 0.30 23.21 -26.70
C LYS A 399 -0.35 24.13 -25.65
N TYR A 400 -0.94 23.51 -24.64
CA TYR A 400 -1.67 24.12 -23.53
C TYR A 400 -2.94 24.89 -23.89
N GLU A 401 -3.39 24.83 -25.14
CA GLU A 401 -4.73 25.28 -25.49
C GLU A 401 -5.78 24.42 -24.77
N LYS A 402 -6.82 25.09 -24.27
CA LYS A 402 -7.93 24.49 -23.55
C LYS A 402 -9.17 24.49 -24.44
N GLN A 403 -9.88 23.38 -24.48
CA GLN A 403 -11.18 23.27 -25.13
C GLN A 403 -12.18 22.68 -24.15
N SER A 404 -13.41 23.15 -24.21
CA SER A 404 -14.49 22.70 -23.32
C SER A 404 -15.56 21.96 -24.11
N TYR A 405 -16.19 21.00 -23.45
CA TYR A 405 -17.32 20.25 -24.00
C TYR A 405 -18.35 19.95 -22.92
N LYS A 406 -19.55 19.58 -23.37
CA LYS A 406 -20.68 19.16 -22.55
C LYS A 406 -21.00 17.70 -22.82
N LEU A 407 -21.15 16.90 -21.77
CA LEU A 407 -21.67 15.54 -21.81
C LEU A 407 -23.07 15.53 -21.18
N SER A 408 -24.08 15.08 -21.91
CA SER A 408 -25.45 14.93 -21.42
C SER A 408 -25.82 13.44 -21.36
N LEU A 409 -26.33 12.99 -20.21
CA LEU A 409 -26.85 11.64 -19.99
C LEU A 409 -28.36 11.72 -19.77
N GLU A 410 -29.14 11.15 -20.68
CA GLU A 410 -30.60 11.09 -20.61
C GLU A 410 -31.02 9.64 -20.31
N GLY A 411 -31.75 9.43 -19.22
CA GLY A 411 -32.18 8.11 -18.77
C GLY A 411 -33.54 8.10 -18.09
N PRO A 412 -34.13 6.91 -17.85
CA PRO A 412 -35.39 6.80 -17.12
C PRO A 412 -35.21 7.21 -15.65
N LYS A 413 -36.26 7.78 -15.03
CA LYS A 413 -36.28 8.11 -13.60
C LYS A 413 -35.94 6.91 -12.69
N PRO A 414 -36.60 5.75 -12.84
CA PRO A 414 -36.19 4.54 -12.14
C PRO A 414 -35.23 3.70 -13.00
N LEU A 415 -34.02 3.46 -12.50
CA LEU A 415 -33.14 2.43 -13.03
C LEU A 415 -33.52 1.07 -12.44
N LYS A 416 -33.67 0.06 -13.31
CA LYS A 416 -33.85 -1.34 -12.89
C LYS A 416 -32.53 -2.02 -12.53
N GLU A 417 -31.43 -1.60 -13.17
CA GLU A 417 -30.08 -2.13 -12.93
C GLU A 417 -29.38 -1.34 -11.82
N VAL A 418 -28.69 -2.04 -10.92
CA VAL A 418 -27.95 -1.41 -9.81
C VAL A 418 -26.83 -0.51 -10.34
N VAL A 419 -26.12 -0.96 -11.39
CA VAL A 419 -25.02 -0.25 -12.03
C VAL A 419 -25.09 -0.46 -13.54
N ALA A 420 -25.13 0.63 -14.30
CA ALA A 420 -24.90 0.68 -15.73
C ALA A 420 -23.66 1.54 -16.00
N HIS A 421 -22.84 1.18 -16.99
CA HIS A 421 -21.59 1.92 -17.23
C HIS A 421 -21.13 1.85 -18.68
N GLY A 422 -20.25 2.78 -19.05
CA GLY A 422 -19.61 2.87 -20.34
C GLY A 422 -18.40 3.79 -20.28
N SER A 423 -18.01 4.38 -21.40
CA SER A 423 -16.95 5.38 -21.44
C SER A 423 -17.09 6.36 -22.60
N LEU A 424 -16.64 7.59 -22.37
CA LEU A 424 -16.32 8.57 -23.40
C LEU A 424 -14.82 8.52 -23.67
N SER A 425 -14.41 8.47 -24.92
CA SER A 425 -13.01 8.64 -25.33
C SER A 425 -12.87 9.78 -26.32
N TRP A 426 -11.85 10.62 -26.15
CA TRP A 426 -11.38 11.52 -27.19
C TRP A 426 -10.29 10.81 -27.99
N VAL A 427 -10.56 10.53 -29.26
CA VAL A 427 -9.65 9.79 -30.14
C VAL A 427 -9.14 10.74 -31.20
N ASN A 428 -7.81 10.86 -31.35
CA ASN A 428 -7.25 11.68 -32.41
C ASN A 428 -7.33 10.98 -33.78
N ASP A 429 -7.12 11.74 -34.86
CA ASP A 429 -7.39 11.29 -36.23
C ASP A 429 -6.64 10.00 -36.65
N ASP A 430 -5.44 9.75 -36.11
CA ASP A 430 -4.64 8.53 -36.38
C ASP A 430 -4.83 7.41 -35.32
N GLY A 431 -5.68 7.63 -34.31
CA GLY A 431 -5.96 6.69 -33.23
C GLY A 431 -4.83 6.49 -32.21
N LYS A 432 -3.72 7.23 -32.31
CA LYS A 432 -2.57 7.12 -31.39
C LYS A 432 -2.91 7.50 -29.95
N TYR A 433 -3.66 8.57 -29.77
CA TYR A 433 -4.09 9.10 -28.48
C TYR A 433 -5.56 8.81 -28.25
N VAL A 434 -5.82 8.05 -27.18
CA VAL A 434 -7.17 7.71 -26.73
C VAL A 434 -7.30 8.17 -25.28
N VAL A 435 -7.99 9.28 -25.06
CA VAL A 435 -8.18 9.90 -23.74
C VAL A 435 -9.52 9.42 -23.21
N ARG A 436 -9.51 8.35 -22.41
CA ARG A 436 -10.73 7.64 -21.99
C ARG A 436 -11.20 8.05 -20.60
N SER A 437 -12.48 8.37 -20.45
CA SER A 437 -13.14 8.65 -19.18
C SER A 437 -14.30 7.67 -18.95
N PRO A 438 -14.33 6.94 -17.83
CA PRO A 438 -15.45 6.05 -17.51
C PRO A 438 -16.71 6.86 -17.16
N ILE A 439 -17.87 6.30 -17.52
CA ILE A 439 -19.21 6.80 -17.20
C ILE A 439 -19.90 5.74 -16.36
N VAL A 440 -20.46 6.14 -15.21
CA VAL A 440 -21.27 5.29 -14.34
C VAL A 440 -22.63 5.91 -14.10
N VAL A 441 -23.66 5.08 -14.20
CA VAL A 441 -25.04 5.37 -13.86
C VAL A 441 -25.45 4.32 -12.83
N THR A 442 -25.85 4.74 -11.62
CA THR A 442 -26.01 3.80 -10.50
C THR A 442 -27.15 4.19 -9.55
N ILE A 443 -27.80 3.17 -8.99
CA ILE A 443 -28.70 3.29 -7.83
C ILE A 443 -28.10 2.62 -6.59
N ALA A 444 -26.84 2.16 -6.67
CA ALA A 444 -26.16 1.55 -5.53
C ALA A 444 -26.25 2.51 -4.34
N GLU A 445 -27.17 2.19 -3.43
CA GLU A 445 -27.49 3.00 -2.27
C GLU A 445 -26.20 3.22 -1.48
N VAL A 446 -25.94 4.48 -1.12
CA VAL A 446 -25.20 4.79 0.09
C VAL A 446 -26.12 4.36 1.24
N ARG A 447 -26.21 3.04 1.51
CA ARG A 447 -27.06 2.51 2.58
C ARG A 447 -26.55 3.10 3.88
N SER A 448 -27.48 3.72 4.59
CA SER A 448 -27.29 4.72 5.64
C SER A 448 -26.97 6.11 5.08
N LYS A 449 -27.83 7.09 5.37
CA LYS A 449 -27.31 8.27 6.07
C LYS A 449 -26.74 7.68 7.37
N PRO A 450 -25.42 7.48 7.54
CA PRO A 450 -24.92 7.58 8.90
C PRO A 450 -25.40 8.95 9.39
N LEU A 451 -25.58 9.13 10.69
CA LEU A 451 -25.41 10.47 11.23
C LEU A 451 -23.99 10.90 10.82
N PHE A 452 -23.86 11.56 9.66
CA PHE A 452 -22.58 11.90 9.08
C PHE A 452 -21.98 13.00 9.95
N SER A 453 -20.87 12.71 10.63
CA SER A 453 -19.77 13.67 10.54
C SER A 453 -19.45 13.79 9.05
N LYS A 454 -19.48 15.01 8.50
CA LYS A 454 -19.18 15.31 7.08
C LYS A 454 -17.71 14.98 6.67
N PHE A 455 -17.00 14.26 7.53
CA PHE A 455 -15.64 13.76 7.42
C PHE A 455 -15.56 12.42 8.15
N ASN A 456 -14.99 11.40 7.52
CA ASN A 456 -14.43 10.25 8.22
C ASN A 456 -12.93 10.49 8.42
N LEU A 457 -12.48 10.35 9.66
CA LEU A 457 -11.06 10.34 9.98
C LEU A 457 -10.55 8.92 9.79
N GLU A 458 -9.96 8.67 8.63
CA GLU A 458 -9.26 7.42 8.38
C GLU A 458 -7.84 7.52 8.94
N SER A 459 -7.43 6.50 9.69
CA SER A 459 -6.12 6.44 10.33
C SER A 459 -5.49 5.07 10.11
N GLY A 460 -4.21 5.05 9.75
CA GLY A 460 -3.47 3.79 9.60
C GLY A 460 -2.13 3.98 8.92
N THR A 461 -1.25 3.01 9.06
CA THR A 461 0.09 3.01 8.44
C THR A 461 0.02 2.99 6.91
N SER A 462 -1.03 2.40 6.34
CA SER A 462 -1.33 2.46 4.90
C SER A 462 -1.53 3.88 4.37
N MET A 463 -1.94 4.81 5.25
CA MET A 463 -2.13 6.22 4.89
C MET A 463 -0.84 7.03 5.02
N SER A 464 0.09 6.64 5.89
CA SER A 464 1.37 7.35 6.06
C SER A 464 2.41 6.95 5.02
N ALA A 465 2.48 5.67 4.63
CA ALA A 465 3.45 5.16 3.68
C ALA A 465 3.54 5.94 2.34
N PRO A 466 2.43 6.25 1.63
CA PRO A 466 2.52 7.00 0.37
C PRO A 466 2.97 8.46 0.56
N HIS A 467 2.69 9.08 1.72
CA HIS A 467 3.22 10.42 2.02
C HIS A 467 4.75 10.39 2.17
N VAL A 468 5.27 9.41 2.91
CA VAL A 468 6.72 9.24 3.07
C VAL A 468 7.38 8.93 1.72
N ALA A 469 6.80 8.04 0.91
CA ALA A 469 7.31 7.70 -0.41
C ALA A 469 7.32 8.90 -1.37
N GLY A 470 6.23 9.68 -1.40
CA GLY A 470 6.14 10.89 -2.22
C GLY A 470 7.18 11.95 -1.81
N VAL A 471 7.40 12.15 -0.51
CA VAL A 471 8.43 13.09 -0.04
C VAL A 471 9.84 12.57 -0.34
N ALA A 472 10.09 11.26 -0.20
CA ALA A 472 11.37 10.66 -0.57
C ALA A 472 11.69 10.88 -2.06
N ALA A 473 10.69 10.74 -2.93
CA ALA A 473 10.84 11.00 -4.36
C ALA A 473 11.16 12.48 -4.65
N LEU A 474 10.46 13.41 -3.99
CA LEU A 474 10.76 14.85 -4.12
C LEU A 474 12.18 15.19 -3.65
N ILE A 475 12.65 14.58 -2.55
CA ILE A 475 14.04 14.78 -2.10
C ILE A 475 15.02 14.20 -3.14
N LYS A 476 14.72 13.05 -3.75
CA LYS A 476 15.55 12.45 -4.81
C LYS A 476 15.64 13.34 -6.04
N GLU A 477 14.55 14.02 -6.40
CA GLU A 477 14.51 14.98 -7.51
C GLU A 477 15.40 16.20 -7.23
N VAL A 478 15.33 16.75 -6.01
CA VAL A 478 16.16 17.89 -5.60
C VAL A 478 17.64 17.50 -5.39
N HIS A 479 17.89 16.27 -4.95
CA HIS A 479 19.22 15.72 -4.72
C HIS A 479 19.45 14.40 -5.48
N PRO A 480 19.65 14.44 -6.82
CA PRO A 480 19.80 13.24 -7.64
C PRO A 480 20.98 12.35 -7.22
N ASP A 481 22.02 12.93 -6.64
CA ASP A 481 23.22 12.20 -6.21
C ASP A 481 23.07 11.54 -4.84
N TRP A 482 22.02 11.87 -4.08
CA TRP A 482 21.84 11.29 -2.75
C TRP A 482 21.47 9.82 -2.81
N SER A 483 22.12 9.04 -1.95
CA SER A 483 21.78 7.65 -1.73
C SER A 483 20.38 7.52 -1.09
N PRO A 484 19.73 6.36 -1.19
CA PRO A 484 18.51 6.09 -0.41
C PRO A 484 18.70 6.25 1.10
N ALA A 485 19.91 6.02 1.62
CA ALA A 485 20.23 6.20 3.03
C ALA A 485 20.28 7.69 3.42
N ALA A 486 20.88 8.55 2.57
CA ALA A 486 20.88 9.99 2.76
C ALA A 486 19.46 10.59 2.73
N ILE A 487 18.62 10.14 1.79
CA ILE A 487 17.21 10.58 1.72
C ILE A 487 16.44 10.15 2.97
N ARG A 488 16.60 8.89 3.39
CA ARG A 488 16.01 8.41 4.65
C ARG A 488 16.50 9.23 5.83
N SER A 489 17.79 9.53 5.87
CA SER A 489 18.37 10.36 6.91
C SER A 489 17.68 11.71 6.96
N ALA A 490 17.57 12.42 5.84
CA ALA A 490 16.92 13.72 5.80
C ALA A 490 15.48 13.67 6.32
N LEU A 491 14.70 12.67 5.89
CA LEU A 491 13.33 12.45 6.38
C LEU A 491 13.26 12.24 7.89
N MET A 492 14.19 11.45 8.44
CA MET A 492 14.22 11.14 9.87
C MET A 492 14.70 12.33 10.70
N THR A 493 15.81 12.95 10.30
CA THR A 493 16.50 13.95 11.13
C THR A 493 15.77 15.28 11.21
N THR A 494 14.86 15.54 10.28
CA THR A 494 14.02 16.74 10.26
C THR A 494 12.59 16.48 10.74
N ALA A 495 12.26 15.24 11.10
CA ALA A 495 10.95 14.89 11.63
C ALA A 495 10.71 15.55 12.99
N SER A 496 9.49 16.04 13.19
CA SER A 496 9.06 16.70 14.42
C SER A 496 8.56 15.67 15.44
N SER A 497 9.12 15.68 16.64
CA SER A 497 8.54 14.99 17.81
C SER A 497 7.41 15.79 18.47
N LEU A 498 7.13 16.99 17.97
CA LEU A 498 6.09 17.88 18.45
C LEU A 498 4.89 17.87 17.52
N ASP A 499 3.71 17.99 18.11
CA ASP A 499 2.45 18.20 17.42
C ASP A 499 2.27 19.66 16.98
N ASN A 500 1.10 19.96 16.42
CA ASN A 500 0.75 21.30 15.93
C ASN A 500 0.55 22.35 17.03
N THR A 501 0.60 21.97 18.31
CA THR A 501 0.60 22.88 19.47
C THR A 501 1.99 23.07 20.05
N LEU A 502 3.03 22.53 19.40
CA LEU A 502 4.41 22.50 19.88
C LEU A 502 4.58 21.68 21.17
N SER A 503 3.62 20.80 21.48
CA SER A 503 3.71 19.84 22.59
C SER A 503 4.24 18.49 22.07
N PRO A 504 4.84 17.64 22.91
CA PRO A 504 5.19 16.29 22.50
C PRO A 504 3.99 15.51 21.96
N ILE A 505 4.18 14.78 20.86
CA ILE A 505 3.14 13.92 20.28
C ILE A 505 2.66 12.92 21.33
N LYS A 506 1.35 12.69 21.40
CA LYS A 506 0.72 11.81 22.40
C LYS A 506 0.19 10.52 21.77
N ASP A 507 0.36 9.41 22.47
CA ASP A 507 -0.19 8.11 22.11
C ASP A 507 -1.68 8.03 22.47
N ARG A 508 -2.52 7.78 21.46
CA ARG A 508 -3.99 7.78 21.63
C ARG A 508 -4.50 6.58 22.44
N ALA A 509 -3.81 5.43 22.43
CA ALA A 509 -4.30 4.20 23.04
C ALA A 509 -4.06 4.12 24.56
N TYR A 510 -3.11 4.89 25.10
CA TYR A 510 -2.67 4.81 26.50
C TYR A 510 -2.81 6.14 27.23
N ASN A 511 -4.04 6.57 27.51
CA ASN A 511 -4.37 7.80 28.25
C ASN A 511 -3.67 9.08 27.74
N LYS A 512 -3.36 9.15 26.43
CA LYS A 512 -2.63 10.28 25.84
C LYS A 512 -1.26 10.51 26.50
N ARG A 513 -0.59 9.43 26.95
CA ARG A 513 0.82 9.51 27.36
C ARG A 513 1.66 10.10 26.25
N GLN A 514 2.80 10.68 26.60
CA GLN A 514 3.78 11.08 25.60
C GLN A 514 4.21 9.85 24.77
N ALA A 515 4.16 10.00 23.45
CA ALA A 515 4.61 8.97 22.52
C ALA A 515 6.14 8.91 22.55
N SER A 516 6.65 7.70 22.75
CA SER A 516 8.08 7.40 22.70
C SER A 516 8.54 7.24 21.25
N PRO A 517 9.85 7.27 20.97
CA PRO A 517 10.35 6.94 19.64
C PRO A 517 9.99 5.52 19.16
N LEU A 518 9.59 4.60 20.04
CA LEU A 518 9.05 3.30 19.65
C LEU A 518 7.62 3.41 19.05
N ASP A 519 6.88 4.44 19.41
CA ASP A 519 5.51 4.69 18.94
C ASP A 519 5.49 5.49 17.62
N ILE A 520 6.41 6.46 17.47
CA ILE A 520 6.40 7.44 16.37
C ILE A 520 7.67 7.43 15.50
N GLY A 521 8.63 6.55 15.78
CA GLY A 521 9.95 6.57 15.14
C GLY A 521 10.67 7.89 15.40
N ALA A 522 11.12 8.55 14.32
CA ALA A 522 11.72 9.88 14.42
C ALA A 522 10.69 11.00 14.63
N GLY A 523 9.40 10.74 14.45
CA GLY A 523 8.31 11.72 14.58
C GLY A 523 7.58 11.98 13.27
N HIS A 524 6.80 13.06 13.23
CA HIS A 524 6.03 13.47 12.06
C HIS A 524 6.96 14.10 11.01
N ILE A 525 6.97 13.58 9.77
CA ILE A 525 7.85 14.06 8.71
C ILE A 525 7.64 15.57 8.44
N ASN A 526 8.72 16.27 8.13
CA ASN A 526 8.70 17.66 7.68
C ASN A 526 9.34 17.77 6.29
N PRO A 527 8.53 17.73 5.22
CA PRO A 527 9.04 17.71 3.83
C PRO A 527 9.91 18.92 3.51
N ASN A 528 9.50 20.12 3.96
CA ASN A 528 10.21 21.36 3.67
C ASN A 528 11.61 21.37 4.30
N LYS A 529 11.74 20.89 5.55
CA LYS A 529 13.05 20.77 6.19
C LYS A 529 13.88 19.63 5.59
N ALA A 530 13.24 18.54 5.18
CA ALA A 530 13.95 17.38 4.63
C ALA A 530 14.64 17.67 3.28
N LEU A 531 14.22 18.71 2.55
CA LEU A 531 14.90 19.17 1.33
C LEU A 531 16.26 19.83 1.61
N ASP A 532 16.48 20.41 2.79
CA ASP A 532 17.75 21.02 3.19
C ASP A 532 17.99 20.74 4.69
N PRO A 533 18.37 19.49 5.03
CA PRO A 533 18.51 19.06 6.43
C PRO A 533 19.77 19.62 7.10
N GLY A 534 20.71 20.22 6.35
CA GLY A 534 22.01 20.66 6.85
C GLY A 534 23.04 19.53 6.90
N LEU A 535 22.75 18.45 7.63
CA LEU A 535 23.59 17.24 7.66
C LEU A 535 22.77 15.99 7.31
N VAL A 536 23.44 15.01 6.72
CA VAL A 536 22.87 13.67 6.47
C VAL A 536 23.79 12.56 6.97
N TYR A 537 23.16 11.47 7.43
CA TYR A 537 23.80 10.18 7.68
C TYR A 537 23.69 9.37 6.38
N ASP A 538 24.81 8.84 5.92
CA ASP A 538 24.85 8.06 4.69
C ASP A 538 25.48 6.70 5.00
N ALA A 539 24.63 5.68 5.04
CA ALA A 539 25.04 4.30 5.24
C ALA A 539 25.34 3.67 3.88
N THR A 540 26.55 3.14 3.75
CA THR A 540 27.02 2.48 2.53
C THR A 540 26.59 1.01 2.49
N ALA A 541 26.70 0.39 1.31
CA ALA A 541 26.47 -1.05 1.17
C ALA A 541 27.42 -1.87 2.08
N GLU A 542 28.65 -1.41 2.29
CA GLU A 542 29.61 -2.07 3.18
C GLU A 542 29.13 -2.05 4.64
N ASP A 543 28.56 -0.94 5.10
CA ASP A 543 28.02 -0.84 6.47
C ASP A 543 26.88 -1.84 6.69
N TYR A 544 26.02 -2.03 5.68
CA TYR A 544 25.00 -3.07 5.71
C TYR A 544 25.58 -4.48 5.71
N VAL A 545 26.68 -4.72 4.99
CA VAL A 545 27.38 -6.01 5.02
C VAL A 545 27.96 -6.30 6.41
N LYS A 546 28.62 -5.32 7.04
CA LYS A 546 29.14 -5.44 8.42
C LYS A 546 28.03 -5.76 9.42
N LEU A 547 26.86 -5.13 9.26
CA LEU A 547 25.65 -5.41 10.04
C LEU A 547 25.16 -6.84 9.83
N LEU A 548 25.00 -7.28 8.59
CA LEU A 548 24.58 -8.64 8.28
C LEU A 548 25.57 -9.68 8.84
N CYS A 549 26.86 -9.45 8.69
CA CYS A 549 27.89 -10.31 9.28
C CYS A 549 27.77 -10.38 10.81
N ALA A 550 27.49 -9.27 11.49
CA ALA A 550 27.28 -9.24 12.93
C ALA A 550 25.97 -9.92 13.37
N MET A 551 24.96 -9.93 12.50
CA MET A 551 23.71 -10.69 12.68
C MET A 551 23.83 -12.18 12.28
N ASN A 552 25.06 -12.72 12.19
CA ASN A 552 25.36 -14.11 11.86
C ASN A 552 24.88 -14.57 10.47
N TYR A 553 24.77 -13.67 9.49
CA TYR A 553 24.55 -14.06 8.10
C TYR A 553 25.80 -14.73 7.51
N THR A 554 25.61 -15.82 6.77
CA THR A 554 26.71 -16.52 6.10
C THR A 554 27.17 -15.76 4.85
N ALA A 555 28.43 -15.95 4.44
CA ALA A 555 28.96 -15.36 3.20
C ALA A 555 28.10 -15.71 1.96
N ALA A 556 27.56 -16.93 1.91
CA ALA A 556 26.63 -17.35 0.86
C ALA A 556 25.33 -16.52 0.88
N GLN A 557 24.76 -16.29 2.07
CA GLN A 557 23.56 -15.47 2.22
C GLN A 557 23.79 -14.01 1.88
N ILE A 558 24.95 -13.45 2.22
CA ILE A 558 25.33 -12.06 1.90
C ILE A 558 25.54 -11.90 0.39
N ARG A 559 26.17 -12.89 -0.26
CA ARG A 559 26.35 -12.92 -1.72
C ARG A 559 25.03 -12.86 -2.47
N ILE A 560 23.99 -13.53 -1.97
CA ILE A 560 22.65 -13.49 -2.59
C ILE A 560 22.06 -12.07 -2.56
N ILE A 561 22.26 -11.32 -1.47
CA ILE A 561 21.70 -9.96 -1.30
C ILE A 561 22.46 -8.95 -2.15
N THR A 562 23.78 -8.96 -2.02
CA THR A 562 24.67 -7.93 -2.55
C THR A 562 25.11 -8.23 -3.99
N LYS A 563 24.83 -9.44 -4.46
CA LYS A 563 25.35 -10.01 -5.72
C LYS A 563 26.89 -10.02 -5.81
N SER A 564 27.59 -9.84 -4.69
CA SER A 564 29.05 -9.79 -4.61
C SER A 564 29.56 -10.62 -3.43
N THR A 565 30.77 -11.16 -3.53
CA THR A 565 31.39 -11.93 -2.44
C THR A 565 32.04 -11.00 -1.43
N TYR A 566 31.71 -11.19 -0.16
CA TYR A 566 32.25 -10.41 0.96
C TYR A 566 32.78 -11.32 2.06
N ASN A 567 33.83 -10.85 2.72
CA ASN A 567 34.41 -11.48 3.90
C ASN A 567 33.85 -10.80 5.17
N CYS A 568 33.44 -11.59 6.15
CA CYS A 568 32.91 -11.13 7.43
C CYS A 568 33.99 -10.92 8.50
N GLU A 569 35.17 -10.46 8.09
CA GLU A 569 36.27 -10.12 9.00
C GLU A 569 35.94 -8.94 9.91
N ASN A 570 35.17 -7.97 9.42
CA ASN A 570 34.83 -6.77 10.17
C ASN A 570 33.32 -6.73 10.47
N ARG A 571 32.91 -7.15 11.67
CA ARG A 571 31.50 -7.25 12.09
C ARG A 571 31.13 -6.05 12.94
N SER A 572 30.00 -5.40 12.63
CA SER A 572 29.47 -4.30 13.44
C SER A 572 27.96 -4.29 13.44
N LEU A 573 27.33 -4.33 14.62
CA LEU A 573 25.89 -4.04 14.75
C LEU A 573 25.59 -2.55 14.64
N ASP A 574 26.64 -1.72 14.65
CA ASP A 574 26.53 -0.28 14.67
C ASP A 574 26.53 0.31 13.25
N LEU A 575 25.33 0.48 12.69
CA LEU A 575 25.10 1.09 11.39
C LEU A 575 25.14 2.62 11.49
N ASN A 576 25.66 3.31 10.47
CA ASN A 576 25.60 4.78 10.37
C ASN A 576 24.17 5.29 10.11
N TYR A 577 23.30 5.10 11.11
CA TYR A 577 21.86 5.29 11.04
C TYR A 577 21.43 6.38 12.05
N PRO A 578 20.51 7.29 11.71
CA PRO A 578 20.17 8.47 12.51
C PRO A 578 19.23 8.16 13.69
N SER A 579 19.48 7.07 14.41
CA SER A 579 18.80 6.72 15.67
C SER A 579 19.65 5.77 16.50
N PHE A 580 19.39 5.75 17.80
CA PHE A 580 20.11 4.93 18.77
C PHE A 580 19.13 4.16 19.62
N ILE A 581 19.38 2.85 19.78
CA ILE A 581 18.64 2.00 20.71
C ILE A 581 19.60 1.12 21.49
N VAL A 582 19.39 1.04 22.80
CA VAL A 582 20.19 0.19 23.71
C VAL A 582 19.26 -0.63 24.59
N PHE A 583 19.67 -1.88 24.85
CA PHE A 583 18.95 -2.82 25.70
C PHE A 583 19.72 -3.07 27.00
N PHE A 584 19.13 -2.71 28.15
CA PHE A 584 19.69 -2.98 29.47
C PHE A 584 18.94 -4.17 30.08
N ASN A 585 19.56 -5.35 30.08
CA ASN A 585 18.92 -6.62 30.40
C ASN A 585 18.81 -6.88 31.92
N GLU A 586 17.79 -7.65 32.35
CA GLU A 586 17.50 -8.01 33.76
C GLU A 586 18.16 -9.32 34.24
N TYR A 587 18.68 -10.18 33.35
CA TYR A 587 19.04 -11.57 33.71
C TYR A 587 20.28 -11.77 34.59
N ASP A 588 20.96 -10.71 35.04
CA ASP A 588 22.18 -10.84 35.84
C ASP A 588 22.08 -9.97 37.10
N SER A 589 21.52 -10.55 38.16
CA SER A 589 21.04 -9.85 39.35
C SER A 589 22.14 -9.49 40.37
N ASN A 590 23.42 -9.64 40.04
CA ASN A 590 24.51 -9.59 41.02
C ASN A 590 25.62 -8.55 40.76
N SER A 591 25.36 -7.48 40.00
CA SER A 591 26.34 -6.39 39.90
C SER A 591 25.71 -5.00 39.93
N ASP A 592 26.16 -4.15 40.85
CA ASP A 592 25.99 -2.68 40.82
C ASP A 592 26.78 -2.01 39.67
N ALA A 593 27.08 -2.76 38.61
CA ALA A 593 27.91 -2.33 37.50
C ALA A 593 27.14 -1.40 36.58
N LYS A 594 27.72 -0.24 36.29
CA LYS A 594 27.25 0.65 35.22
C LYS A 594 27.63 0.06 33.87
N VAL A 595 26.70 0.04 32.93
CA VAL A 595 26.96 -0.41 31.56
C VAL A 595 27.10 0.80 30.66
N VAL A 596 28.14 0.78 29.82
CA VAL A 596 28.41 1.82 28.82
C VAL A 596 28.22 1.22 27.44
N HIS A 597 27.35 1.83 26.64
CA HIS A 597 27.19 1.52 25.23
C HIS A 597 27.67 2.69 24.38
N GLU A 598 28.49 2.40 23.38
CA GLU A 598 29.05 3.41 22.49
C GLU A 598 28.56 3.21 21.05
N PHE A 599 28.26 4.33 20.40
CA PHE A 599 27.88 4.40 18.99
C PHE A 599 28.83 5.36 18.28
N ARG A 600 29.27 5.00 17.08
CA ARG A 600 30.06 5.87 16.20
C ARG A 600 29.22 6.24 14.99
N ARG A 601 29.11 7.54 14.72
CA ARG A 601 28.35 8.06 13.59
C ARG A 601 29.20 9.00 12.77
N THR A 602 28.89 9.03 11.48
CA THR A 602 29.49 9.95 10.52
C THR A 602 28.38 10.71 9.84
N VAL A 603 28.48 12.03 9.88
CA VAL A 603 27.55 12.94 9.22
C VAL A 603 28.26 13.69 8.12
N THR A 604 27.53 13.94 7.04
CA THR A 604 28.02 14.64 5.85
C THR A 604 27.33 15.99 5.77
N ASN A 605 28.11 17.07 5.64
CA ASN A 605 27.55 18.39 5.37
C ASN A 605 27.03 18.45 3.93
N VAL A 606 25.78 18.90 3.74
CA VAL A 606 25.17 19.00 2.39
C VAL A 606 25.13 20.43 1.85
N ARG A 607 25.75 21.39 2.54
CA ARG A 607 25.74 22.81 2.17
C ARG A 607 27.13 23.34 1.83
N GLU A 608 27.16 24.36 0.98
CA GLU A 608 28.38 25.10 0.67
C GLU A 608 28.81 26.00 1.83
N GLY A 609 30.12 26.28 1.92
CA GLY A 609 30.70 27.15 2.94
C GLY A 609 31.04 26.45 4.25
N ARG A 610 31.43 27.27 5.24
CA ARG A 610 31.84 26.78 6.57
C ARG A 610 30.64 26.70 7.51
N TRP A 611 30.47 25.56 8.14
CA TRP A 611 29.37 25.31 9.08
C TRP A 611 29.89 24.68 10.36
N THR A 612 29.45 25.21 11.50
CA THR A 612 29.68 24.62 12.82
C THR A 612 28.36 24.09 13.35
N TYR A 613 28.39 22.90 13.93
CA TYR A 613 27.27 22.30 14.63
C TYR A 613 27.68 21.93 16.04
N THR A 614 26.85 22.28 17.02
CA THR A 614 27.04 21.91 18.43
C THR A 614 26.05 20.82 18.81
N ALA A 615 26.53 19.80 19.52
CA ALA A 615 25.71 18.72 20.05
C ALA A 615 24.79 19.22 21.16
N ASN A 616 23.52 18.83 21.11
CA ASN A 616 22.54 19.13 22.14
C ASN A 616 21.74 17.86 22.46
N VAL A 617 21.76 17.41 23.71
CA VAL A 617 21.03 16.22 24.17
C VAL A 617 19.82 16.64 24.98
N THR A 618 18.64 16.10 24.66
CA THR A 618 17.38 16.45 25.32
C THR A 618 16.56 15.22 25.70
N GLY A 619 15.73 15.35 26.73
CA GLY A 619 14.67 14.38 27.08
C GLY A 619 15.07 13.17 27.95
N MET A 620 16.36 12.97 28.23
CA MET A 620 16.81 11.85 29.08
C MET A 620 16.47 12.08 30.56
N ASN A 621 15.97 11.07 31.26
CA ASN A 621 15.45 11.14 32.64
C ASN A 621 16.54 11.23 33.75
N GLY A 622 17.76 11.64 33.42
CA GLY A 622 18.89 11.75 34.36
C GLY A 622 19.51 10.42 34.82
N LEU A 623 18.80 9.29 34.70
CA LEU A 623 19.33 7.95 35.02
C LEU A 623 20.37 7.47 34.01
N ILE A 624 20.25 7.91 32.76
CA ILE A 624 21.19 7.60 31.68
C ILE A 624 22.06 8.83 31.43
N LYS A 625 23.37 8.68 31.65
CA LYS A 625 24.36 9.70 31.31
C LYS A 625 24.72 9.57 29.84
N VAL A 626 24.56 10.66 29.10
CA VAL A 626 24.86 10.74 27.67
C VAL A 626 26.08 11.63 27.45
N LYS A 627 27.07 11.13 26.70
CA LYS A 627 28.26 11.88 26.33
C LYS A 627 28.44 11.88 24.81
N VAL A 628 28.77 13.03 24.23
CA VAL A 628 29.02 13.19 22.78
C VAL A 628 30.42 13.74 22.59
N GLU A 629 31.24 13.08 21.76
CA GLU A 629 32.63 13.46 21.50
C GLU A 629 32.94 13.43 20.00
N PRO A 630 33.40 14.55 19.39
CA PRO A 630 33.50 15.89 19.97
C PRO A 630 32.11 16.54 20.12
N GLU A 631 31.98 17.54 20.99
CA GLU A 631 30.72 18.29 21.18
C GLU A 631 30.44 19.28 20.04
N LYS A 632 31.44 19.59 19.21
CA LYS A 632 31.31 20.47 18.04
C LYS A 632 31.88 19.80 16.79
N LEU A 633 31.15 19.90 15.68
CA LEU A 633 31.60 19.47 14.36
C LEU A 633 31.79 20.70 13.48
N LEU A 634 32.96 20.81 12.87
CA LEU A 634 33.30 21.88 11.93
C LEU A 634 33.42 21.29 10.53
N PHE A 635 32.69 21.88 9.60
CA PHE A 635 32.77 21.56 8.18
C PHE A 635 33.27 22.81 7.44
N LYS A 636 34.23 22.61 6.56
CA LYS A 636 34.86 23.66 5.74
C LYS A 636 34.24 23.76 4.36
N GLN A 637 33.67 22.66 3.86
CA GLN A 637 33.09 22.56 2.52
C GLN A 637 31.91 21.59 2.46
N LYS A 638 31.18 21.64 1.34
CA LYS A 638 30.12 20.68 1.03
C LYS A 638 30.69 19.27 0.88
N TYR A 639 29.93 18.28 1.34
CA TYR A 639 30.25 16.86 1.37
C TYR A 639 31.42 16.46 2.26
N GLU A 640 31.96 17.39 3.05
CA GLU A 640 32.88 17.03 4.11
C GLU A 640 32.16 16.16 5.16
N LYS A 641 32.87 15.12 5.61
CA LYS A 641 32.37 14.17 6.60
C LYS A 641 33.06 14.44 7.93
N GLN A 642 32.27 14.45 9.00
CA GLN A 642 32.77 14.50 10.36
C GLN A 642 32.18 13.34 11.16
N SER A 643 32.98 12.76 12.04
CA SER A 643 32.56 11.63 12.86
C SER A 643 32.53 12.01 14.33
N TYR A 644 31.61 11.39 15.06
CA TYR A 644 31.46 11.56 16.50
C TYR A 644 31.13 10.24 17.17
N LYS A 645 31.37 10.20 18.48
CA LYS A 645 31.03 9.09 19.36
C LYS A 645 29.93 9.54 20.32
N LEU A 646 28.91 8.71 20.47
CA LEU A 646 27.85 8.85 21.47
C LEU A 646 28.01 7.71 22.48
N SER A 647 28.21 8.04 23.76
CA SER A 647 28.28 7.06 24.84
C SER A 647 27.07 7.21 25.75
N LEU A 648 26.40 6.09 26.05
CA LEU A 648 25.25 6.00 26.97
C LEU A 648 25.65 5.12 28.16
N GLU A 649 25.68 5.71 29.35
CA GLU A 649 26.03 5.05 30.62
C GLU A 649 24.78 4.99 31.51
N GLY A 650 24.41 3.80 31.99
CA GLY A 650 23.21 3.60 32.82
C GLY A 650 23.34 2.45 33.82
N PRO A 651 22.38 2.32 34.76
CA PRO A 651 22.35 1.23 35.73
C PRO A 651 21.92 -0.10 35.10
N LYS A 652 22.45 -1.22 35.60
CA LYS A 652 21.99 -2.59 35.29
C LYS A 652 21.46 -3.24 36.58
N PRO A 653 20.18 -3.63 36.67
CA PRO A 653 19.14 -3.55 35.65
C PRO A 653 18.52 -2.14 35.53
N LEU A 654 17.95 -1.85 34.36
CA LEU A 654 17.12 -0.66 34.17
C LEU A 654 15.71 -0.94 34.70
N LYS A 655 15.33 -0.27 35.79
CA LYS A 655 14.00 -0.43 36.42
C LYS A 655 12.85 0.14 35.56
N GLU A 656 13.12 1.13 34.73
CA GLU A 656 12.13 1.69 33.81
C GLU A 656 12.09 0.91 32.49
N VAL A 657 10.88 0.68 31.97
CA VAL A 657 10.68 -0.12 30.75
C VAL A 657 11.27 0.58 29.52
N VAL A 658 11.10 1.90 29.39
CA VAL A 658 11.61 2.71 28.27
C VAL A 658 12.02 4.08 28.77
N VAL A 659 13.28 4.45 28.57
CA VAL A 659 13.83 5.81 28.70
C VAL A 659 14.17 6.32 27.30
N HIS A 660 13.84 7.56 26.97
CA HIS A 660 14.14 8.07 25.65
C HIS A 660 14.49 9.57 25.64
N GLY A 661 15.21 9.99 24.62
CA GLY A 661 15.60 11.36 24.39
C GLY A 661 16.01 11.59 22.94
N SER A 662 16.82 12.60 22.68
CA SER A 662 17.42 12.81 21.36
C SER A 662 18.75 13.53 21.44
N LEU A 663 19.63 13.23 20.49
CA LEU A 663 20.79 14.04 20.15
C LEU A 663 20.43 14.91 18.95
N SER A 664 20.63 16.22 19.05
CA SER A 664 20.50 17.17 17.95
C SER A 664 21.83 17.83 17.66
N TRP A 665 22.21 17.89 16.38
CA TRP A 665 23.24 18.81 15.92
C TRP A 665 22.58 20.13 15.53
N VAL A 666 22.90 21.19 16.26
CA VAL A 666 22.32 22.53 16.07
C VAL A 666 23.42 23.45 15.54
N ASN A 667 23.18 24.11 14.42
CA ASN A 667 24.14 25.07 13.91
C ASN A 667 24.09 26.41 14.67
N ASP A 668 25.10 27.26 14.49
CA ASP A 668 25.29 28.47 15.30
C ASP A 668 24.10 29.45 15.28
N ASP A 669 23.35 29.53 14.18
CA ASP A 669 22.16 30.38 14.04
C ASP A 669 20.83 29.67 14.40
N GLY A 670 20.89 28.38 14.78
CA GLY A 670 19.74 27.56 15.15
C GLY A 670 18.81 27.15 14.00
N LYS A 671 19.14 27.52 12.74
CA LYS A 671 18.31 27.24 11.57
C LYS A 671 18.23 25.75 11.23
N TYR A 672 19.35 25.04 11.34
CA TYR A 672 19.48 23.63 11.03
C TYR A 672 19.60 22.83 12.32
N VAL A 673 18.63 21.95 12.54
CA VAL A 673 18.56 21.04 13.68
C VAL A 673 18.44 19.62 13.14
N VAL A 674 19.50 18.84 13.30
CA VAL A 674 19.59 17.45 12.81
C VAL A 674 19.41 16.52 13.99
N ARG A 675 18.18 16.03 14.19
CA ARG A 675 17.77 15.30 15.40
C ARG A 675 17.77 13.79 15.18
N SER A 676 18.47 13.06 16.04
CA SER A 676 18.46 11.60 16.11
C SER A 676 17.84 11.14 17.45
N PRO A 677 16.75 10.34 17.45
CA PRO A 677 16.17 9.81 18.67
C PRO A 677 17.09 8.79 19.35
N ILE A 678 17.06 8.79 20.68
CA ILE A 678 17.77 7.86 21.56
C ILE A 678 16.72 7.09 22.37
N VAL A 679 16.82 5.77 22.40
CA VAL A 679 15.98 4.89 23.22
C VAL A 679 16.86 3.96 24.05
N VAL A 680 16.55 3.84 25.33
CA VAL A 680 17.14 2.87 26.25
C VAL A 680 16.00 2.08 26.88
N THR A 681 16.03 0.76 26.78
CA THR A 681 14.88 -0.07 27.18
C THR A 681 15.32 -1.40 27.80
N SER A 682 14.50 -1.94 28.69
CA SER A 682 14.62 -3.33 29.16
C SER A 682 13.84 -4.33 28.30
N LEU A 683 13.06 -3.85 27.31
CA LEU A 683 12.31 -4.70 26.38
C LEU A 683 13.24 -5.33 25.34
N VAL A 684 13.87 -6.45 25.68
CA VAL A 684 14.72 -7.19 24.74
C VAL A 684 13.85 -8.03 23.81
N PRO A 685 13.90 -7.85 22.48
CA PRO A 685 13.23 -8.73 21.54
C PRO A 685 13.74 -10.17 21.69
N GLU A 686 12.84 -11.18 21.64
CA GLU A 686 13.23 -12.60 21.67
C GLU A 686 14.31 -12.96 20.63
N SER A 687 14.33 -12.26 19.49
CA SER A 687 15.32 -12.45 18.43
C SER A 687 16.75 -12.08 18.85
N LEU A 688 16.93 -11.10 19.76
CA LEU A 688 18.22 -10.67 20.29
C LEU A 688 18.68 -11.51 21.49
N LEU A 689 17.76 -12.18 22.19
CA LEU A 689 18.10 -13.11 23.28
C LEU A 689 18.72 -14.43 22.77
N ARG A 690 18.62 -14.72 21.48
CA ARG A 690 19.11 -15.96 20.84
C ARG A 690 20.35 -15.78 19.97
N ALA A 691 20.78 -14.53 19.75
CA ALA A 691 21.99 -14.18 19.00
C ALA A 691 23.15 -13.98 19.97
#